data_AF-A0A813L5L9-F1
#
_entry.id   AF-A0A813L5L9-F1
#
_cell.length_a   1.000
_cell.length_b   1.000
_cell.length_c   1.000
_cell.angle_alpha   90.00
_cell.angle_beta   90.00
_cell.angle_gamma   90.00
#
_symmetry.space_group_name_H-M   'P 1'
#
loop_
_entity.id
_entity.type
_entity.pdbx_description
1 polymer ?
#
loop_
_entity_poly.entity_id
_entity_poly.type
_entity_poly.pdbx_seq_one_letter_code
_entity_poly.pdbx_strand_id
1 'polypeptide(L)'
;MATGDAVTFKELSASYAKKYKKSEIKEDDAKPEPKAKAKAKAKAEPKAKAKAKAEPKAKAKAAAKSVERDPDEGLAPVKGFPSGKDAGAGALAKLKTFTKCVLAEYVWLDAKQVPRSKTMTMTSRPSKVSDLRVWNYDGSSTEQADGHNSEVLLKPRAIFNDPFRGPPHVLVMADCWNAWDDKPAIGNTRAECAANMTKYKQPGPWKVVCMQLDPWFGIEQEYTLMVPGKVGEKATVPLGFNKDGSAPAPQGPYYTSAGFGVAIGRPIADEHYTMCMEAGVKISGINAEVMPGQWEYQIGPCRGVEIGDHMTMARYIMLRVTEKHGVVCSIDPKPAEGDWNGAGCHTNFSTASMRAKGGYDVIIKICEAFGKVVKQHVQDYGEDNHKRLTGKHETCDINTFKYGVANRAASIRIPRDAEKDGRGYMEDRRPGANCDPYRVCNRIIITTGECMDQDIVAEGAAKHAAFVFIKPHAVCRLLAIAAEMLVATVAGSASLSAVVTQYDKVKDLVKEKLAENGITIKSEGQIKAETIDKKKLIDVHYGAIAAKAVMMKPSELTVQEKAQKEFETQFGVAWSKVMEEGLVYNAMDAAKKLDITTDELGEKYDQLKKGETIIKFGGGFYCGKVDGIYVINGFYMSMRGKFTAKGTSIYYYEVEWPADKLAWSDFRGKVLGGTDPATAPGSSLRNIVYSKWEELGLQAGTGRSGLRRLLRSPCVVQYGRCDSFLCFEAQPDTGDNGVHASASPFEALAERCNWLRASVGRDSFGKAGNQDPLVEFEGGKKSLFDLMEDLDGSECLKKAAAIAAASKVTDWCHALPAPDCSLLGIFRSLPNCSSSWCLALVSVVDGAGEEFGGGEQECPWWWLGPGWQVGKGMLREQL
;
A
#
# COMPACT_ATOMS: atom_id res chain seq x y z
N MET A 1 52.96 -29.57 1.23
CA MET A 1 52.75 -30.35 -0.01
C MET A 1 51.39 -30.99 0.09
N ALA A 2 50.38 -30.48 -0.63
CA ALA A 2 49.05 -31.05 -0.71
C ALA A 2 48.85 -31.53 -2.15
N THR A 3 48.86 -32.84 -2.39
CA THR A 3 48.84 -33.45 -3.73
C THR A 3 47.43 -33.78 -4.23
N GLY A 4 46.37 -33.27 -3.60
CA GLY A 4 45.01 -33.35 -4.16
C GLY A 4 44.34 -34.73 -4.19
N ASP A 5 45.01 -35.80 -3.74
CA ASP A 5 44.38 -37.13 -3.66
C ASP A 5 43.57 -37.31 -2.37
N ALA A 6 42.43 -38.01 -2.48
CA ALA A 6 41.57 -38.33 -1.35
C ALA A 6 42.24 -39.38 -0.45
N VAL A 7 42.50 -39.01 0.81
CA VAL A 7 43.12 -39.87 1.82
C VAL A 7 42.10 -40.21 2.90
N THR A 8 42.00 -41.47 3.30
CA THR A 8 41.08 -41.89 4.37
C THR A 8 41.59 -41.43 5.74
N PHE A 9 40.69 -41.24 6.70
CA PHE A 9 41.04 -40.85 8.09
C PHE A 9 42.06 -41.82 8.73
N LYS A 10 42.01 -43.09 8.33
CA LYS A 10 42.91 -44.14 8.84
C LYS A 10 44.34 -43.98 8.30
N GLU A 11 44.48 -43.60 7.04
CA GLU A 11 45.76 -43.30 6.39
C GLU A 11 46.37 -41.98 6.92
N LEU A 12 45.52 -40.96 7.13
CA LEU A 12 45.94 -39.71 7.77
C LEU A 12 46.44 -39.97 9.21
N SER A 13 45.69 -40.75 10.00
CA SER A 13 46.07 -41.10 11.37
C SER A 13 47.36 -41.93 11.43
N ALA A 14 47.58 -42.83 10.47
CA ALA A 14 48.83 -43.58 10.34
C ALA A 14 50.03 -42.68 10.01
N SER A 15 49.84 -41.62 9.21
CA SER A 15 50.90 -40.65 8.88
C SER A 15 51.35 -39.78 10.08
N TYR A 16 50.46 -39.60 11.05
CA TYR A 16 50.72 -38.86 12.30
C TYR A 16 51.33 -39.74 13.40
N ALA A 17 51.08 -41.05 13.35
CA ALA A 17 51.63 -41.98 14.32
C ALA A 17 53.17 -42.03 14.21
N LYS A 18 53.84 -41.65 15.31
CA LYS A 18 55.31 -41.63 15.53
C LYS A 18 56.09 -40.41 15.01
N LYS A 19 55.43 -39.34 14.52
CA LYS A 19 56.13 -38.11 14.09
C LYS A 19 56.35 -37.05 15.16
N TYR A 20 55.65 -37.13 16.29
CA TYR A 20 55.78 -36.15 17.37
C TYR A 20 56.00 -36.87 18.69
N LYS A 21 57.10 -36.52 19.38
CA LYS A 21 57.34 -37.00 20.74
C LYS A 21 56.52 -36.15 21.70
N LYS A 22 55.80 -36.82 22.61
CA LYS A 22 54.95 -36.20 23.63
C LYS A 22 55.70 -35.18 24.53
N SER A 23 57.03 -35.18 24.51
CA SER A 23 57.90 -34.25 25.25
C SER A 23 58.01 -32.84 24.65
N GLU A 24 57.46 -32.58 23.46
CA GLU A 24 57.59 -31.29 22.75
C GLU A 24 56.33 -30.41 22.82
N ILE A 25 55.30 -30.86 23.54
CA ILE A 25 54.05 -30.12 23.72
C ILE A 25 54.05 -29.57 25.16
N LYS A 26 54.23 -28.25 25.32
CA LYS A 26 54.09 -27.58 26.62
C LYS A 26 52.60 -27.35 26.91
N GLU A 27 52.10 -27.89 28.02
CA GLU A 27 50.81 -27.57 28.62
C GLU A 27 51.05 -26.48 29.68
N ASP A 28 50.34 -25.36 29.61
CA ASP A 28 50.20 -24.42 30.73
C ASP A 28 48.89 -24.72 31.49
N ASP A 29 49.05 -24.84 32.80
CA ASP A 29 48.13 -25.37 33.79
C ASP A 29 46.89 -24.52 34.06
N ALA A 30 45.75 -25.19 34.26
CA ALA A 30 44.94 -25.06 35.50
C ALA A 30 43.73 -26.00 35.46
N LYS A 31 43.86 -27.15 36.13
CA LYS A 31 42.74 -27.96 36.65
C LYS A 31 42.34 -27.48 38.05
N PRO A 32 41.15 -27.86 38.54
CA PRO A 32 41.21 -28.87 39.60
C PRO A 32 40.30 -30.08 39.34
N GLU A 33 40.90 -31.24 39.59
CA GLU A 33 40.34 -32.59 39.73
C GLU A 33 39.70 -32.80 41.14
N PRO A 34 39.26 -34.01 41.54
CA PRO A 34 38.38 -35.00 40.91
C PRO A 34 37.41 -35.63 41.96
N LYS A 35 36.59 -36.62 41.58
CA LYS A 35 36.50 -37.89 42.34
C LYS A 35 35.86 -39.03 41.56
N ALA A 36 36.54 -40.15 41.64
CA ALA A 36 36.35 -41.39 40.90
C ALA A 36 35.33 -42.36 41.53
N LYS A 37 34.86 -43.31 40.71
CA LYS A 37 34.96 -44.78 40.87
C LYS A 37 34.06 -45.42 39.78
N ALA A 38 34.63 -46.14 38.80
CA ALA A 38 34.77 -47.61 38.77
C ALA A 38 33.44 -48.34 39.09
N LYS A 39 32.94 -49.37 38.39
CA LYS A 39 33.39 -50.27 37.32
C LYS A 39 32.19 -51.22 37.11
N ALA A 40 31.87 -51.70 35.89
CA ALA A 40 31.46 -53.11 35.65
C ALA A 40 31.16 -53.38 34.16
N LYS A 41 31.81 -54.42 33.64
CA LYS A 41 31.61 -55.05 32.33
C LYS A 41 30.41 -56.00 32.39
N ALA A 42 29.69 -56.16 31.27
CA ALA A 42 29.24 -57.47 30.80
C ALA A 42 29.04 -57.46 29.27
N LYS A 43 29.44 -58.57 28.63
CA LYS A 43 29.54 -58.86 27.20
C LYS A 43 28.28 -59.60 26.68
N ALA A 44 28.15 -59.60 25.34
CA ALA A 44 27.69 -60.68 24.45
C ALA A 44 26.25 -60.63 23.88
N GLU A 45 26.13 -60.16 22.62
CA GLU A 45 25.81 -60.93 21.38
C GLU A 45 24.64 -61.97 21.33
N PRO A 46 24.15 -62.40 20.14
CA PRO A 46 23.69 -61.67 18.94
C PRO A 46 22.45 -62.33 18.23
N LYS A 47 22.08 -61.82 17.03
CA LYS A 47 21.28 -62.43 15.93
C LYS A 47 19.75 -62.37 16.00
N ALA A 48 19.13 -61.77 14.97
CA ALA A 48 18.64 -62.52 13.79
C ALA A 48 18.11 -61.58 12.69
N LYS A 49 18.34 -61.99 11.45
CA LYS A 49 17.96 -61.35 10.18
C LYS A 49 16.51 -61.70 9.81
N ALA A 50 15.81 -60.79 9.14
CA ALA A 50 14.86 -61.15 8.08
C ALA A 50 14.77 -60.03 7.03
N LYS A 51 15.13 -60.39 5.79
CA LYS A 51 14.94 -59.62 4.56
C LYS A 51 13.52 -59.91 4.03
N ALA A 52 12.84 -58.90 3.51
CA ALA A 52 11.93 -59.06 2.37
C ALA A 52 11.93 -57.77 1.53
N LYS A 53 12.24 -57.92 0.24
CA LYS A 53 12.18 -56.91 -0.83
C LYS A 53 10.74 -56.85 -1.38
N ALA A 54 10.26 -55.66 -1.74
CA ALA A 54 9.57 -55.37 -3.02
C ALA A 54 9.28 -53.86 -3.14
N GLU A 55 9.70 -53.26 -4.25
CA GLU A 55 9.52 -51.86 -4.66
C GLU A 55 8.15 -51.64 -5.38
N PRO A 56 7.91 -50.57 -6.16
CA PRO A 56 7.28 -49.33 -5.71
C PRO A 56 5.97 -49.05 -6.48
N LYS A 57 5.06 -48.25 -5.92
CA LYS A 57 4.00 -47.60 -6.72
C LYS A 57 3.98 -46.11 -6.47
N ALA A 58 4.68 -45.41 -7.35
CA ALA A 58 4.47 -44.01 -7.64
C ALA A 58 3.03 -43.78 -8.13
N LYS A 59 2.35 -42.80 -7.54
CA LYS A 59 1.27 -42.06 -8.19
C LYS A 59 1.53 -40.57 -7.95
N ALA A 60 2.29 -39.99 -8.85
CA ALA A 60 2.35 -38.55 -9.04
C ALA A 60 0.99 -38.08 -9.59
N LYS A 61 0.24 -37.33 -8.79
CA LYS A 61 -0.83 -36.47 -9.25
C LYS A 61 -0.82 -35.24 -8.35
N ALA A 62 0.01 -34.27 -8.70
CA ALA A 62 -0.12 -32.90 -8.23
C ALA A 62 -0.26 -32.04 -9.48
N ALA A 63 -1.50 -31.68 -9.79
CA ALA A 63 -1.78 -30.55 -10.66
C ALA A 63 -1.20 -29.32 -9.95
N ALA A 64 -0.20 -28.69 -10.55
CA ALA A 64 0.37 -27.45 -10.06
C ALA A 64 -0.69 -26.34 -10.16
N LYS A 65 -1.41 -26.09 -9.07
CA LYS A 65 -2.00 -24.78 -8.84
C LYS A 65 -0.85 -23.82 -8.57
N SER A 66 -0.80 -22.73 -9.31
CA SER A 66 0.09 -21.59 -9.04
C SER A 66 -0.19 -21.09 -7.62
N VAL A 67 0.68 -21.45 -6.67
CA VAL A 67 0.61 -20.92 -5.30
C VAL A 67 1.34 -19.57 -5.31
N GLU A 68 0.58 -18.49 -5.19
CA GLU A 68 1.09 -17.22 -4.70
C GLU A 68 1.75 -17.49 -3.34
N ARG A 69 3.06 -17.29 -3.22
CA ARG A 69 3.65 -17.16 -1.88
C ARG A 69 3.52 -15.72 -1.45
N ASP A 70 2.67 -15.48 -0.47
CA ASP A 70 2.77 -14.29 0.39
C ASP A 70 4.13 -14.35 1.12
N PRO A 71 4.91 -13.27 1.26
CA PRO A 71 6.05 -13.23 2.17
C PRO A 71 5.71 -13.61 3.63
N ASP A 72 4.43 -13.64 4.02
CA ASP A 72 3.93 -14.19 5.29
C ASP A 72 3.53 -15.69 5.25
N GLU A 73 3.51 -16.36 4.10
CA GLU A 73 3.30 -17.82 4.04
C GLU A 73 4.58 -18.56 4.43
N GLY A 74 4.53 -19.20 5.59
CA GLY A 74 5.71 -19.77 6.19
C GLY A 74 6.29 -21.01 5.50
N LEU A 75 7.59 -21.26 5.71
CA LEU A 75 8.24 -22.48 5.24
C LEU A 75 7.57 -23.72 5.85
N ALA A 76 7.40 -24.75 5.02
CA ALA A 76 6.81 -26.01 5.48
C ALA A 76 7.60 -26.58 6.68
N PRO A 77 6.90 -27.07 7.72
CA PRO A 77 7.56 -27.65 8.89
C PRO A 77 8.38 -28.88 8.49
N VAL A 78 9.59 -28.98 9.03
CA VAL A 78 10.47 -30.14 8.81
C VAL A 78 10.33 -31.08 10.00
N LYS A 79 9.89 -32.31 9.73
CA LYS A 79 9.62 -33.31 10.78
C LYS A 79 10.89 -33.55 11.63
N GLY A 80 10.73 -33.47 12.95
CA GLY A 80 11.82 -33.72 13.90
C GLY A 80 12.65 -32.50 14.30
N PHE A 81 12.39 -31.33 13.73
CA PHE A 81 13.07 -30.08 14.06
C PHE A 81 12.10 -29.04 14.64
N PRO A 82 12.51 -28.26 15.66
CA PRO A 82 11.72 -27.13 16.15
C PRO A 82 11.51 -26.08 15.06
N SER A 83 10.32 -25.50 14.97
CA SER A 83 9.99 -24.39 14.08
C SER A 83 9.51 -23.18 14.87
N GLY A 84 9.90 -21.97 14.46
CA GLY A 84 9.51 -20.70 15.07
C GLY A 84 10.68 -19.72 15.22
N LYS A 85 10.48 -18.71 16.05
CA LYS A 85 11.45 -17.64 16.33
C LYS A 85 12.74 -18.18 16.95
N ASP A 86 13.88 -17.65 16.51
CA ASP A 86 15.16 -17.93 17.18
C ASP A 86 15.13 -17.46 18.63
N ALA A 87 15.52 -18.34 19.55
CA ALA A 87 15.58 -18.05 20.97
C ALA A 87 16.88 -17.33 21.38
N GLY A 88 17.79 -17.11 20.43
CA GLY A 88 18.99 -16.30 20.59
C GLY A 88 20.14 -17.00 21.29
N ALA A 89 21.26 -16.28 21.41
CA ALA A 89 22.51 -16.79 21.96
C ALA A 89 22.38 -17.35 23.39
N GLY A 90 21.56 -16.71 24.23
CA GLY A 90 21.32 -17.18 25.60
C GLY A 90 20.60 -18.53 25.68
N ALA A 91 19.77 -18.87 24.70
CA ALA A 91 19.16 -20.19 24.60
C ALA A 91 20.12 -21.22 24.03
N LEU A 92 20.90 -20.85 23.00
CA LEU A 92 21.96 -21.70 22.46
C LEU A 92 22.98 -22.12 23.53
N ALA A 93 23.38 -21.19 24.40
CA ALA A 93 24.30 -21.45 25.50
C ALA A 93 23.77 -22.49 26.51
N LYS A 94 22.45 -22.70 26.59
CA LYS A 94 21.81 -23.68 27.48
C LYS A 94 21.64 -25.05 26.83
N LEU A 95 21.87 -25.18 25.52
CA LEU A 95 21.72 -26.45 24.82
C LEU A 95 22.88 -27.38 25.13
N LYS A 96 22.55 -28.65 25.44
CA LYS A 96 23.55 -29.71 25.62
C LYS A 96 24.11 -30.24 24.30
N THR A 97 23.40 -30.01 23.18
CA THR A 97 23.78 -30.45 21.84
C THR A 97 23.21 -29.50 20.79
N PHE A 98 23.95 -29.31 19.70
CA PHE A 98 23.60 -28.42 18.59
C PHE A 98 23.05 -29.19 17.37
N THR A 99 22.87 -30.51 17.48
CA THR A 99 22.44 -31.38 16.37
C THR A 99 21.03 -31.08 15.83
N LYS A 100 20.20 -30.39 16.62
CA LYS A 100 18.86 -29.93 16.22
C LYS A 100 18.81 -28.45 15.85
N CYS A 101 19.95 -27.75 15.92
CA CYS A 101 20.01 -26.35 15.52
C CYS A 101 19.88 -26.21 14.01
N VAL A 102 19.41 -25.05 13.61
CA VAL A 102 19.24 -24.67 12.21
C VAL A 102 20.36 -23.73 11.81
N LEU A 103 20.74 -23.80 10.54
CA LEU A 103 21.73 -22.88 9.96
C LEU A 103 20.96 -21.96 9.02
N ALA A 104 21.08 -20.66 9.26
CA ALA A 104 20.51 -19.63 8.42
C ALA A 104 21.64 -18.85 7.75
N GLU A 105 21.80 -19.02 6.44
CA GLU A 105 22.74 -18.25 5.64
C GLU A 105 22.12 -16.90 5.29
N TYR A 106 22.58 -15.82 5.93
CA TYR A 106 22.16 -14.48 5.58
C TYR A 106 22.93 -14.04 4.33
N VAL A 107 22.21 -13.65 3.29
CA VAL A 107 22.72 -13.18 2.00
C VAL A 107 22.28 -11.73 1.82
N TRP A 108 23.21 -10.86 1.44
CA TRP A 108 22.95 -9.43 1.17
C TRP A 108 23.80 -8.92 0.01
N LEU A 109 23.52 -7.72 -0.47
CA LEU A 109 24.30 -7.04 -1.50
C LEU A 109 25.24 -6.01 -0.87
N ASP A 110 26.51 -6.01 -1.28
CA ASP A 110 27.46 -4.97 -0.88
C ASP A 110 27.30 -3.67 -1.70
N ALA A 111 28.18 -2.69 -1.47
CA ALA A 111 28.13 -1.41 -2.18
C ALA A 111 28.20 -1.54 -3.72
N LYS A 112 28.80 -2.63 -4.22
CA LYS A 112 28.98 -2.93 -5.66
C LYS A 112 27.93 -3.92 -6.19
N GLN A 113 26.85 -4.16 -5.44
CA GLN A 113 25.78 -5.09 -5.81
C GLN A 113 26.24 -6.55 -5.94
N VAL A 114 27.33 -6.92 -5.25
CA VAL A 114 27.81 -8.31 -5.23
C VAL A 114 27.22 -9.03 -4.02
N PRO A 115 26.66 -10.25 -4.19
CA PRO A 115 26.19 -11.04 -3.06
C PRO A 115 27.31 -11.37 -2.07
N ARG A 116 27.07 -11.12 -0.80
CA ARG A 116 27.88 -11.55 0.35
C ARG A 116 27.04 -12.43 1.26
N SER A 117 27.67 -13.29 2.06
CA SER A 117 26.93 -14.12 3.00
C SER A 117 27.68 -14.44 4.29
N LYS A 118 26.91 -14.83 5.31
CA LYS A 118 27.42 -15.47 6.53
C LYS A 118 26.33 -16.29 7.25
N THR A 119 26.74 -17.26 8.05
CA THR A 119 25.82 -18.23 8.66
C THR A 119 25.53 -17.95 10.14
N MET A 120 24.25 -17.88 10.50
CA MET A 120 23.77 -17.90 11.89
C MET A 120 23.36 -19.32 12.29
N THR A 121 23.76 -19.76 13.49
CA THR A 121 23.15 -20.94 14.13
C THR A 121 21.92 -20.49 14.92
N MET A 122 20.76 -21.10 14.66
CA MET A 122 19.48 -20.79 15.28
C MET A 122 18.94 -21.98 16.07
N THR A 123 18.15 -21.72 17.11
CA THR A 123 17.53 -22.79 17.92
C THR A 123 16.34 -23.47 17.24
N SER A 124 15.72 -22.80 16.26
CA SER A 124 14.52 -23.26 15.56
C SER A 124 14.56 -22.84 14.08
N ARG A 125 13.88 -23.59 13.22
CA ARG A 125 13.70 -23.24 11.81
C ARG A 125 12.69 -22.08 11.73
N PRO A 126 13.01 -20.95 11.08
CA PRO A 126 12.06 -19.87 10.95
C PRO A 126 10.88 -20.34 10.11
N SER A 127 9.66 -20.00 10.55
CA SER A 127 8.46 -20.17 9.74
C SER A 127 8.24 -18.95 8.86
N LYS A 128 8.39 -17.75 9.41
CA LYS A 128 8.16 -16.45 8.73
C LYS A 128 9.33 -15.51 8.92
N VAL A 129 9.40 -14.44 8.12
CA VAL A 129 10.52 -13.47 8.16
C VAL A 129 10.72 -12.87 9.57
N SER A 130 9.65 -12.61 10.30
CA SER A 130 9.70 -12.06 11.67
C SER A 130 10.23 -13.04 12.74
N ASP A 131 10.43 -14.31 12.41
CA ASP A 131 11.10 -15.28 13.28
C ASP A 131 12.62 -15.13 13.27
N LEU A 132 13.16 -14.47 12.23
CA LEU A 132 14.58 -14.21 12.06
C LEU A 132 15.01 -12.98 12.85
N ARG A 133 16.25 -13.00 13.32
CA ARG A 133 16.84 -11.85 14.02
C ARG A 133 17.40 -10.87 13.00
N VAL A 134 17.26 -9.58 13.29
CA VAL A 134 18.14 -8.58 12.68
C VAL A 134 19.55 -8.89 13.14
N TRP A 135 20.48 -8.93 12.19
CA TRP A 135 21.89 -9.15 12.46
C TRP A 135 22.68 -7.92 12.03
N ASN A 136 23.99 -7.93 12.21
CA ASN A 136 24.88 -6.83 11.88
C ASN A 136 26.15 -7.39 11.24
N TYR A 137 26.90 -6.59 10.50
CA TYR A 137 28.22 -6.93 9.97
C TYR A 137 29.10 -5.67 9.92
N ASP A 138 30.38 -5.87 9.63
CA ASP A 138 31.33 -4.78 9.41
C ASP A 138 31.21 -4.24 7.99
N GLY A 139 30.56 -3.09 7.86
CA GLY A 139 30.32 -2.38 6.60
C GLY A 139 31.59 -1.81 5.96
N SER A 140 32.66 -1.58 6.74
CA SER A 140 33.92 -1.04 6.20
C SER A 140 34.64 -2.04 5.29
N SER A 141 34.53 -3.33 5.60
CA SER A 141 35.04 -4.43 4.77
C SER A 141 34.23 -4.68 3.49
N THR A 142 33.18 -3.90 3.25
CA THR A 142 32.27 -4.01 2.11
C THR A 142 32.00 -2.67 1.41
N GLU A 143 32.78 -1.64 1.72
CA GLU A 143 32.66 -0.29 1.17
C GLU A 143 31.29 0.39 1.46
N GLN A 144 30.64 0.02 2.58
CA GLN A 144 29.31 0.52 2.95
C GLN A 144 29.31 1.47 4.15
N ALA A 145 30.41 1.54 4.89
CA ALA A 145 30.57 2.42 6.05
C ALA A 145 32.05 2.74 6.28
N ASP A 146 32.32 3.84 6.99
CA ASP A 146 33.67 4.18 7.41
C ASP A 146 34.12 3.33 8.61
N GLY A 147 35.43 3.12 8.77
CA GLY A 147 35.98 2.25 9.81
C GLY A 147 35.69 2.69 11.26
N HIS A 148 35.41 3.98 11.51
CA HIS A 148 35.13 4.51 12.86
C HIS A 148 33.65 4.40 13.26
N ASN A 149 32.76 4.06 12.32
CA ASN A 149 31.33 3.80 12.55
C ASN A 149 30.82 2.78 11.52
N SER A 150 31.34 1.55 11.61
CA SER A 150 31.24 0.59 10.50
C SER A 150 30.04 -0.36 10.60
N GLU A 151 29.27 -0.34 11.67
CA GLU A 151 28.23 -1.34 11.89
C GLU A 151 27.02 -1.12 10.94
N VAL A 152 26.73 -2.13 10.13
CA VAL A 152 25.57 -2.17 9.24
C VAL A 152 24.68 -3.34 9.63
N LEU A 153 23.37 -3.09 9.71
CA LEU A 153 22.34 -4.04 10.06
C LEU A 153 21.81 -4.80 8.84
N LEU A 154 21.66 -6.11 8.99
CA LEU A 154 20.98 -7.02 8.08
C LEU A 154 19.54 -7.21 8.53
N LYS A 155 18.59 -6.61 7.82
CA LYS A 155 17.15 -6.76 8.07
C LYS A 155 16.59 -7.86 7.15
N PRO A 156 16.14 -9.02 7.67
CA PRO A 156 15.60 -10.11 6.85
C PRO A 156 14.40 -9.69 6.00
N ARG A 157 14.31 -10.22 4.78
CA ARG A 157 13.27 -9.87 3.80
C ARG A 157 12.57 -11.06 3.15
N ALA A 158 13.31 -12.13 2.84
CA ALA A 158 12.75 -13.36 2.30
C ALA A 158 13.52 -14.58 2.80
N ILE A 159 12.84 -15.73 2.86
CA ILE A 159 13.42 -17.00 3.30
C ILE A 159 13.30 -18.03 2.17
N PHE A 160 14.41 -18.72 1.92
CA PHE A 160 14.52 -19.81 0.96
C PHE A 160 15.04 -21.06 1.67
N ASN A 161 14.79 -22.25 1.11
CA ASN A 161 15.50 -23.44 1.58
C ASN A 161 16.97 -23.33 1.23
N ASP A 162 17.85 -23.88 2.06
CA ASP A 162 19.27 -24.03 1.72
C ASP A 162 19.47 -25.31 0.90
N PRO A 163 19.71 -25.23 -0.42
CA PRO A 163 19.89 -26.41 -1.26
C PRO A 163 21.28 -27.06 -1.07
N PHE A 164 22.24 -26.35 -0.46
CA PHE A 164 23.58 -26.85 -0.23
C PHE A 164 23.65 -27.74 1.01
N ARG A 165 22.91 -27.35 2.05
CA ARG A 165 22.89 -28.05 3.35
C ARG A 165 21.66 -28.93 3.52
N GLY A 166 20.61 -28.70 2.74
CA GLY A 166 19.33 -29.41 2.83
C GLY A 166 18.51 -29.02 4.07
N PRO A 167 17.29 -29.58 4.23
CA PRO A 167 16.48 -29.34 5.42
C PRO A 167 17.20 -29.82 6.70
N PRO A 168 17.11 -29.07 7.82
CA PRO A 168 16.20 -27.96 8.10
C PRO A 168 16.82 -26.57 7.86
N HIS A 169 17.91 -26.44 7.09
CA HIS A 169 18.65 -25.19 6.91
C HIS A 169 17.95 -24.23 5.93
N VAL A 170 18.26 -22.93 6.01
CA VAL A 170 17.63 -21.87 5.21
C VAL A 170 18.65 -20.87 4.66
N LEU A 171 18.32 -20.26 3.52
CA LEU A 171 18.94 -19.01 3.07
C LEU A 171 17.99 -17.85 3.40
N VAL A 172 18.57 -16.70 3.75
CA VAL A 172 17.83 -15.51 4.17
C VAL A 172 18.31 -14.35 3.33
N MET A 173 17.45 -13.81 2.47
CA MET A 173 17.73 -12.55 1.79
C MET A 173 17.52 -11.39 2.79
N ALA A 174 18.49 -10.48 2.90
CA ALA A 174 18.45 -9.36 3.83
C ALA A 174 18.79 -8.03 3.16
N ASP A 175 18.16 -6.95 3.64
CA ASP A 175 18.52 -5.56 3.34
C ASP A 175 19.59 -5.04 4.29
N CYS A 176 20.39 -4.09 3.80
CA CYS A 176 21.44 -3.42 4.59
C CYS A 176 21.00 -2.03 5.06
N TRP A 177 21.12 -1.77 6.36
CA TRP A 177 20.68 -0.52 7.00
C TRP A 177 21.77 -0.02 7.94
N ASN A 178 22.05 1.27 7.93
CA ASN A 178 23.02 1.87 8.85
C ASN A 178 22.55 1.70 10.30
N ALA A 179 23.45 1.27 11.19
CA ALA A 179 23.08 1.07 12.60
C ALA A 179 22.86 2.39 13.37
N TRP A 180 23.46 3.50 12.91
CA TRP A 180 23.48 4.76 13.64
C TRP A 180 22.31 5.71 13.32
N ASP A 181 21.69 5.59 12.15
CA ASP A 181 20.57 6.45 11.73
C ASP A 181 19.39 5.72 11.10
N ASP A 182 19.44 4.37 11.06
CA ASP A 182 18.39 3.53 10.50
C ASP A 182 18.02 3.89 9.05
N LYS A 183 18.96 4.48 8.28
CA LYS A 183 18.77 4.71 6.84
C LYS A 183 19.26 3.52 6.01
N PRO A 184 18.77 3.37 4.75
CA PRO A 184 19.33 2.39 3.82
C PRO A 184 20.84 2.60 3.67
N ALA A 185 21.62 1.52 3.80
CA ALA A 185 23.07 1.58 3.61
C ALA A 185 23.43 1.82 2.15
N ILE A 186 24.68 2.20 1.88
CA ILE A 186 25.19 2.33 0.50
C ILE A 186 24.93 1.02 -0.26
N GLY A 187 24.34 1.15 -1.45
CA GLY A 187 23.96 0.00 -2.28
C GLY A 187 22.63 -0.66 -1.91
N ASN A 188 21.90 -0.22 -0.87
CA ASN A 188 20.56 -0.73 -0.61
C ASN A 188 19.51 -0.07 -1.54
N THR A 189 19.45 -0.57 -2.76
CA THR A 189 18.49 -0.16 -3.81
C THR A 189 17.13 -0.84 -3.67
N ARG A 190 17.08 -1.95 -2.94
CA ARG A 190 15.84 -2.66 -2.62
C ARG A 190 14.89 -1.81 -1.79
N ALA A 191 15.39 -0.99 -0.86
CA ALA A 191 14.55 -0.12 -0.03
C ALA A 191 13.71 0.87 -0.86
N GLU A 192 14.35 1.56 -1.81
CA GLU A 192 13.64 2.50 -2.71
C GLU A 192 12.69 1.75 -3.65
N CYS A 193 13.15 0.63 -4.22
CA CYS A 193 12.32 -0.22 -5.07
C CYS A 193 11.06 -0.69 -4.32
N ALA A 194 11.20 -1.17 -3.08
CA ALA A 194 10.08 -1.59 -2.25
C ALA A 194 9.10 -0.43 -1.95
N ALA A 195 9.63 0.77 -1.69
CA ALA A 195 8.80 1.96 -1.46
C ALA A 195 7.97 2.32 -2.71
N ASN A 196 8.59 2.35 -3.90
CA ASN A 196 7.89 2.66 -5.14
C ASN A 196 6.95 1.53 -5.58
N MET A 197 7.33 0.25 -5.41
CA MET A 197 6.42 -0.87 -5.64
C MET A 197 5.20 -0.78 -4.72
N THR A 198 5.39 -0.39 -3.44
CA THR A 198 4.28 -0.17 -2.50
C THR A 198 3.42 1.03 -2.89
N LYS A 199 4.04 2.13 -3.33
CA LYS A 199 3.37 3.31 -3.88
C LYS A 199 2.38 2.92 -4.99
N TYR A 200 2.81 2.05 -5.92
CA TYR A 200 1.98 1.60 -7.04
C TYR A 200 1.22 0.27 -6.78
N LYS A 201 1.27 -0.30 -5.56
CA LYS A 201 0.55 -1.53 -5.15
C LYS A 201 -0.61 -1.26 -4.19
N GLN A 202 -0.46 -0.32 -3.25
CA GLN A 202 -1.38 -0.11 -2.13
C GLN A 202 -2.09 1.26 -2.25
N PRO A 203 -3.35 1.43 -1.79
CA PRO A 203 -3.94 2.71 -1.38
C PRO A 203 -3.52 3.03 0.06
N GLY A 204 -3.48 4.28 0.49
CA GLY A 204 -2.87 4.80 1.72
C GLY A 204 -3.13 6.31 1.77
N PRO A 205 -2.51 7.08 2.67
CA PRO A 205 -3.19 8.24 3.25
C PRO A 205 -3.43 9.41 2.27
N TRP A 206 -2.58 9.56 1.25
CA TRP A 206 -2.77 10.48 0.12
C TRP A 206 -2.94 9.74 -1.23
N LYS A 207 -3.20 8.42 -1.17
CA LYS A 207 -3.27 7.54 -2.36
C LYS A 207 -4.60 7.62 -3.01
N VAL A 208 -4.59 8.32 -4.11
CA VAL A 208 -5.78 8.45 -4.87
C VAL A 208 -5.37 8.46 -6.36
N VAL A 209 -4.23 9.08 -6.70
CA VAL A 209 -3.54 8.89 -7.99
C VAL A 209 -2.50 7.75 -7.92
N CYS A 210 -2.86 6.56 -7.46
CA CYS A 210 -1.99 5.39 -7.65
C CYS A 210 -2.84 4.23 -8.13
N MET A 211 -2.74 3.94 -9.43
CA MET A 211 -3.30 2.73 -10.02
C MET A 211 -2.70 1.51 -9.30
N GLN A 212 -3.51 0.50 -9.00
CA GLN A 212 -2.97 -0.81 -8.63
C GLN A 212 -2.37 -1.43 -9.90
N LEU A 213 -1.07 -1.21 -10.11
CA LEU A 213 -0.42 -1.70 -11.32
C LEU A 213 -0.34 -3.23 -11.32
N ASP A 214 -0.29 -3.88 -10.15
CA ASP A 214 0.03 -5.30 -9.98
C ASP A 214 1.15 -5.74 -10.95
N PRO A 215 2.35 -5.15 -10.79
CA PRO A 215 3.42 -5.31 -11.75
C PRO A 215 4.03 -6.71 -11.65
N TRP A 216 4.10 -7.39 -12.78
CA TRP A 216 4.75 -8.68 -12.93
C TRP A 216 6.02 -8.52 -13.76
N PHE A 217 7.10 -9.12 -13.28
CA PHE A 217 8.40 -9.13 -13.91
C PHE A 217 8.87 -10.56 -14.18
N GLY A 218 9.49 -10.78 -15.33
CA GLY A 218 10.33 -11.94 -15.60
C GLY A 218 11.69 -11.46 -16.10
N ILE A 219 12.78 -12.04 -15.62
CA ILE A 219 14.14 -11.62 -16.01
C ILE A 219 14.91 -12.79 -16.60
N GLU A 220 15.49 -12.56 -17.76
CA GLU A 220 16.35 -13.47 -18.52
C GLU A 220 17.80 -13.11 -18.22
N GLN A 221 18.44 -13.80 -17.27
CA GLN A 221 19.82 -13.53 -16.89
C GLN A 221 20.77 -14.36 -17.75
N GLU A 222 21.46 -13.70 -18.68
CA GLU A 222 22.58 -14.29 -19.39
C GLU A 222 23.87 -14.18 -18.57
N TYR A 223 24.77 -15.15 -18.70
CA TYR A 223 26.07 -15.16 -18.03
C TYR A 223 27.07 -16.00 -18.83
N THR A 224 28.36 -15.73 -18.64
CA THR A 224 29.44 -16.48 -19.29
C THR A 224 30.30 -17.17 -18.25
N LEU A 225 30.51 -18.48 -18.42
CA LEU A 225 31.47 -19.22 -17.61
C LEU A 225 32.88 -18.91 -18.08
N MET A 226 33.77 -18.58 -17.15
CA MET A 226 35.15 -18.16 -17.42
C MET A 226 36.14 -19.11 -16.74
N VAL A 227 37.32 -19.25 -17.35
CA VAL A 227 38.47 -19.89 -16.72
C VAL A 227 39.01 -18.98 -15.62
N PRO A 228 39.27 -19.50 -14.39
CA PRO A 228 39.84 -18.69 -13.33
C PRO A 228 41.17 -18.05 -13.71
N GLY A 229 41.30 -16.75 -13.46
CA GLY A 229 42.55 -16.01 -13.60
C GLY A 229 43.36 -16.00 -12.30
N LYS A 230 44.15 -14.94 -12.12
CA LYS A 230 44.83 -14.69 -10.83
C LYS A 230 43.81 -14.27 -9.77
N VAL A 231 44.06 -14.66 -8.53
CA VAL A 231 43.21 -14.28 -7.39
C VAL A 231 43.14 -12.76 -7.28
N GLY A 232 41.92 -12.23 -7.23
CA GLY A 232 41.66 -10.78 -7.15
C GLY A 232 41.60 -10.07 -8.51
N GLU A 233 41.94 -10.75 -9.61
CA GLU A 233 41.84 -10.19 -10.96
C GLU A 233 40.59 -10.72 -11.68
N LYS A 234 40.07 -9.92 -12.62
CA LYS A 234 38.93 -10.32 -13.46
C LYS A 234 39.35 -11.44 -14.41
N ALA A 235 38.53 -12.50 -14.49
CA ALA A 235 38.75 -13.56 -15.47
C ALA A 235 38.54 -13.03 -16.91
N THR A 236 39.47 -13.36 -17.81
CA THR A 236 39.50 -12.81 -19.17
C THR A 236 39.26 -13.85 -20.27
N VAL A 237 39.30 -15.15 -19.94
CA VAL A 237 39.15 -16.23 -20.93
C VAL A 237 37.85 -16.99 -20.69
N PRO A 238 36.90 -16.97 -21.63
CA PRO A 238 35.69 -17.79 -21.55
C PRO A 238 36.01 -19.28 -21.52
N LEU A 239 35.24 -20.05 -20.76
CA LEU A 239 35.38 -21.50 -20.63
C LEU A 239 35.16 -22.23 -21.97
N GLY A 240 34.33 -21.65 -22.85
CA GLY A 240 34.07 -22.19 -24.18
C GLY A 240 35.16 -21.91 -25.23
N PHE A 241 36.22 -21.19 -24.87
CA PHE A 241 37.35 -20.94 -25.77
C PHE A 241 38.36 -22.09 -25.73
N ASN A 242 39.29 -22.11 -26.68
CA ASN A 242 40.32 -23.13 -26.72
C ASN A 242 41.24 -23.04 -25.49
N LYS A 243 41.89 -24.14 -25.13
CA LYS A 243 42.74 -24.22 -23.92
C LYS A 243 43.91 -23.24 -23.92
N ASP A 244 44.39 -22.85 -25.11
CA ASP A 244 45.44 -21.85 -25.30
C ASP A 244 44.92 -20.39 -25.26
N GLY A 245 43.61 -20.22 -25.01
CA GLY A 245 42.92 -18.93 -25.00
C GLY A 245 42.47 -18.44 -26.38
N SER A 246 42.77 -19.18 -27.46
CA SER A 246 42.35 -18.80 -28.81
C SER A 246 40.83 -18.96 -29.00
N ALA A 247 40.28 -18.17 -29.91
CA ALA A 247 38.88 -18.19 -30.26
C ALA A 247 38.46 -19.57 -30.84
N PRO A 248 37.30 -20.11 -30.45
CA PRO A 248 36.73 -21.33 -31.04
C PRO A 248 36.13 -21.04 -32.43
N ALA A 249 35.47 -22.05 -33.02
CA ALA A 249 34.74 -21.85 -34.27
C ALA A 249 33.64 -20.77 -34.14
N PRO A 250 33.26 -20.07 -35.22
CA PRO A 250 32.27 -19.00 -35.18
C PRO A 250 30.93 -19.39 -34.56
N GLN A 251 30.19 -18.39 -34.07
CA GLN A 251 28.86 -18.57 -33.47
C GLN A 251 27.85 -19.19 -34.45
N GLY A 252 26.87 -19.91 -33.90
CA GLY A 252 25.87 -20.65 -34.69
C GLY A 252 25.51 -22.01 -34.08
N PRO A 253 26.46 -22.94 -33.92
CA PRO A 253 26.17 -24.29 -33.44
C PRO A 253 25.96 -24.41 -31.92
N TYR A 254 26.18 -23.33 -31.15
CA TYR A 254 26.19 -23.35 -29.69
C TYR A 254 24.81 -23.12 -29.04
N TYR A 255 24.02 -22.21 -29.61
CA TYR A 255 22.71 -21.84 -29.08
C TYR A 255 21.78 -23.05 -28.97
N THR A 256 21.25 -23.31 -27.78
CA THR A 256 20.35 -24.45 -27.47
C THR A 256 20.90 -25.84 -27.87
N SER A 257 22.22 -25.98 -27.98
CA SER A 257 22.87 -27.18 -28.50
C SER A 257 22.91 -28.35 -27.52
N ALA A 258 23.11 -29.57 -28.03
CA ALA A 258 23.37 -30.77 -27.24
C ALA A 258 24.63 -31.48 -27.75
N GLY A 259 25.64 -31.63 -26.89
CA GLY A 259 26.90 -32.32 -27.22
C GLY A 259 28.11 -31.71 -26.52
N PHE A 260 29.14 -32.53 -26.26
CA PHE A 260 30.32 -32.15 -25.47
C PHE A 260 31.07 -30.92 -26.01
N GLY A 261 31.19 -30.78 -27.33
CA GLY A 261 31.93 -29.69 -27.97
C GLY A 261 31.12 -28.42 -28.24
N VAL A 262 29.83 -28.39 -27.91
CA VAL A 262 28.93 -27.27 -28.25
C VAL A 262 28.11 -26.78 -27.05
N ALA A 263 27.77 -27.66 -26.10
CA ALA A 263 27.06 -27.33 -24.87
C ALA A 263 28.02 -27.26 -23.67
N ILE A 264 29.04 -26.39 -23.77
CA ILE A 264 30.13 -26.29 -22.78
C ILE A 264 29.59 -25.72 -21.46
N GLY A 265 29.79 -26.44 -20.35
CA GLY A 265 29.37 -26.00 -19.01
C GLY A 265 27.97 -26.46 -18.56
N ARG A 266 27.30 -27.34 -19.33
CA ARG A 266 25.97 -27.86 -18.98
C ARG A 266 25.82 -28.38 -17.54
N PRO A 267 26.78 -29.15 -16.96
CA PRO A 267 26.64 -29.63 -15.59
C PRO A 267 26.48 -28.51 -14.55
N ILE A 268 27.07 -27.34 -14.79
CA ILE A 268 26.94 -26.16 -13.92
C ILE A 268 25.54 -25.57 -14.05
N ALA A 269 25.06 -25.39 -15.29
CA ALA A 269 23.72 -24.86 -15.55
C ALA A 269 22.62 -25.77 -14.99
N ASP A 270 22.71 -27.08 -15.20
CA ASP A 270 21.74 -28.07 -14.71
C ASP A 270 21.76 -28.17 -13.16
N GLU A 271 22.94 -28.10 -12.54
CA GLU A 271 23.06 -28.09 -11.07
C GLU A 271 22.48 -26.81 -10.47
N HIS A 272 22.79 -25.64 -11.04
CA HIS A 272 22.19 -24.36 -10.62
C HIS A 272 20.66 -24.37 -10.75
N TYR A 273 20.14 -24.89 -11.85
CA TYR A 273 18.70 -25.00 -12.08
C TYR A 273 18.02 -25.83 -10.98
N THR A 274 18.59 -27.00 -10.69
CA THR A 274 18.09 -27.91 -9.65
C THR A 274 18.15 -27.26 -8.27
N MET A 275 19.26 -26.61 -7.92
CA MET A 275 19.42 -25.94 -6.62
C MET A 275 18.48 -24.75 -6.47
N CYS A 276 18.22 -23.98 -7.54
CA CYS A 276 17.21 -22.93 -7.52
C CYS A 276 15.80 -23.48 -7.26
N MET A 277 15.43 -24.58 -7.92
CA MET A 277 14.15 -25.25 -7.66
C MET A 277 14.03 -25.74 -6.20
N GLU A 278 15.08 -26.37 -5.67
CA GLU A 278 15.11 -26.86 -4.28
C GLU A 278 15.04 -25.73 -3.25
N ALA A 279 15.73 -24.62 -3.52
CA ALA A 279 15.68 -23.39 -2.71
C ALA A 279 14.28 -22.76 -2.69
N GLY A 280 13.47 -23.02 -3.72
CA GLY A 280 12.19 -22.35 -3.96
C GLY A 280 12.33 -21.00 -4.68
N VAL A 281 13.42 -20.81 -5.42
CA VAL A 281 13.55 -19.70 -6.36
C VAL A 281 12.58 -19.93 -7.53
N LYS A 282 11.88 -18.88 -7.99
CA LYS A 282 10.93 -18.91 -9.12
C LYS A 282 11.68 -18.97 -10.46
N ILE A 283 12.52 -19.98 -10.64
CA ILE A 283 13.22 -20.24 -11.90
C ILE A 283 12.24 -20.89 -12.89
N SER A 284 12.18 -20.40 -14.13
CA SER A 284 11.23 -20.86 -15.15
C SER A 284 11.87 -21.60 -16.32
N GLY A 285 13.18 -21.43 -16.52
CA GLY A 285 13.91 -22.14 -17.58
C GLY A 285 15.41 -21.85 -17.57
N ILE A 286 16.13 -22.60 -18.41
CA ILE A 286 17.53 -22.39 -18.78
C ILE A 286 17.73 -22.71 -20.27
N ASN A 287 18.74 -22.09 -20.89
CA ASN A 287 19.23 -22.46 -22.22
C ASN A 287 20.72 -22.17 -22.37
N ALA A 288 21.38 -22.88 -23.29
CA ALA A 288 22.70 -22.49 -23.77
C ALA A 288 22.55 -21.28 -24.71
N GLU A 289 23.39 -20.28 -24.53
CA GLU A 289 23.36 -19.05 -25.31
C GLU A 289 24.23 -19.11 -26.58
N VAL A 290 24.22 -18.04 -27.36
CA VAL A 290 24.89 -17.98 -28.67
C VAL A 290 26.41 -18.12 -28.58
N MET A 291 27.04 -17.53 -27.56
CA MET A 291 28.49 -17.63 -27.35
C MET A 291 28.84 -18.95 -26.64
N PRO A 292 29.89 -19.69 -27.05
CA PRO A 292 30.26 -20.93 -26.39
C PRO A 292 30.67 -20.70 -24.93
N GLY A 293 30.05 -21.45 -24.02
CA GLY A 293 30.21 -21.28 -22.57
C GLY A 293 29.32 -20.18 -21.95
N GLN A 294 28.51 -19.50 -22.76
CA GLN A 294 27.45 -18.60 -22.31
C GLN A 294 26.14 -19.38 -22.12
N TRP A 295 25.39 -18.99 -21.10
CA TRP A 295 24.13 -19.61 -20.71
C TRP A 295 23.16 -18.55 -20.21
N GLU A 296 21.88 -18.92 -20.16
CA GLU A 296 20.82 -18.11 -19.59
C GLU A 296 20.01 -18.92 -18.57
N TYR A 297 19.53 -18.24 -17.53
CA TYR A 297 18.43 -18.72 -16.70
C TYR A 297 17.34 -17.64 -16.58
N GLN A 298 16.08 -18.07 -16.55
CA GLN A 298 14.94 -17.17 -16.43
C GLN A 298 14.34 -17.22 -15.03
N ILE A 299 14.17 -16.06 -14.40
CA ILE A 299 13.48 -15.90 -13.11
C ILE A 299 12.13 -15.21 -13.33
N GLY A 300 11.07 -15.78 -12.77
CA GLY A 300 9.72 -15.23 -12.79
C GLY A 300 8.72 -16.09 -13.55
N PRO A 301 7.44 -15.64 -13.64
CA PRO A 301 6.99 -14.30 -13.26
C PRO A 301 6.97 -14.08 -11.74
N CYS A 302 7.41 -12.90 -11.33
CA CYS A 302 7.48 -12.40 -9.96
C CYS A 302 6.71 -11.08 -9.85
N ARG A 303 6.03 -10.84 -8.72
CA ARG A 303 5.25 -9.63 -8.45
C ARG A 303 6.06 -8.58 -7.70
N GLY A 304 6.20 -7.41 -8.30
CA GLY A 304 6.87 -6.26 -7.68
C GLY A 304 8.29 -6.59 -7.21
N VAL A 305 8.62 -6.20 -5.97
CA VAL A 305 9.99 -6.27 -5.42
C VAL A 305 10.57 -7.68 -5.33
N GLU A 306 9.74 -8.73 -5.29
CA GLU A 306 10.22 -10.10 -5.10
C GLU A 306 11.10 -10.58 -6.27
N ILE A 307 10.96 -9.99 -7.47
CA ILE A 307 11.84 -10.33 -8.60
C ILE A 307 13.31 -10.09 -8.26
N GLY A 308 13.61 -9.00 -7.56
CA GLY A 308 14.96 -8.71 -7.10
C GLY A 308 15.42 -9.71 -6.04
N ASP A 309 14.54 -10.09 -5.10
CA ASP A 309 14.86 -11.08 -4.05
C ASP A 309 15.23 -12.43 -4.67
N HIS A 310 14.43 -12.88 -5.64
CA HIS A 310 14.66 -14.12 -6.38
C HIS A 310 15.93 -14.06 -7.27
N MET A 311 16.17 -12.92 -7.94
CA MET A 311 17.39 -12.72 -8.75
C MET A 311 18.66 -12.70 -7.89
N THR A 312 18.66 -12.00 -6.75
CA THR A 312 19.81 -11.99 -5.84
C THR A 312 20.12 -13.39 -5.34
N MET A 313 19.08 -14.15 -4.96
CA MET A 313 19.27 -15.53 -4.50
C MET A 313 19.75 -16.46 -5.61
N ALA A 314 19.21 -16.32 -6.83
CA ALA A 314 19.67 -17.08 -8.00
C ALA A 314 21.14 -16.80 -8.33
N ARG A 315 21.57 -15.54 -8.29
CA ARG A 315 22.97 -15.12 -8.49
C ARG A 315 23.87 -15.68 -7.39
N TYR A 316 23.45 -15.61 -6.12
CA TYR A 316 24.21 -16.21 -5.02
C TYR A 316 24.39 -17.72 -5.20
N ILE A 317 23.32 -18.45 -5.53
CA ILE A 317 23.39 -19.89 -5.79
C ILE A 317 24.34 -20.18 -6.96
N MET A 318 24.31 -19.38 -8.03
CA MET A 318 25.23 -19.52 -9.16
C MET A 318 26.70 -19.40 -8.72
N LEU A 319 27.03 -18.36 -7.93
CA LEU A 319 28.38 -18.18 -7.41
C LEU A 319 28.85 -19.41 -6.63
N ARG A 320 28.01 -19.92 -5.71
CA ARG A 320 28.30 -21.12 -4.91
C ARG A 320 28.45 -22.39 -5.74
N VAL A 321 27.66 -22.55 -6.80
CA VAL A 321 27.83 -23.67 -7.75
C VAL A 321 29.15 -23.52 -8.50
N THR A 322 29.47 -22.33 -9.02
CA THR A 322 30.74 -22.13 -9.74
C THR A 322 31.98 -22.30 -8.87
N GLU A 323 31.92 -21.95 -7.57
CA GLU A 323 32.95 -22.26 -6.58
C GLU A 323 33.24 -23.78 -6.52
N LYS A 324 32.20 -24.61 -6.50
CA LYS A 324 32.32 -26.09 -6.48
C LYS A 324 32.96 -26.64 -7.76
N HIS A 325 32.69 -26.02 -8.91
CA HIS A 325 33.19 -26.46 -10.21
C HIS A 325 34.54 -25.83 -10.60
N GLY A 326 35.08 -24.91 -9.79
CA GLY A 326 36.36 -24.27 -10.06
C GLY A 326 36.34 -23.39 -11.31
N VAL A 327 35.22 -22.70 -11.57
CA VAL A 327 35.05 -21.75 -12.68
C VAL A 327 34.56 -20.41 -12.15
N VAL A 328 34.60 -19.36 -12.97
CA VAL A 328 34.09 -18.03 -12.60
C VAL A 328 32.84 -17.72 -13.41
N CYS A 329 31.74 -17.35 -12.75
CA CYS A 329 30.56 -16.79 -13.41
C CYS A 329 30.80 -15.30 -13.70
N SER A 330 30.83 -14.92 -14.97
CA SER A 330 30.84 -13.50 -15.39
C SER A 330 29.46 -13.06 -15.82
N ILE A 331 29.02 -11.93 -15.27
CA ILE A 331 27.81 -11.19 -15.69
C ILE A 331 28.19 -9.88 -16.40
N ASP A 332 29.42 -9.77 -16.91
CA ASP A 332 29.83 -8.63 -17.73
C ASP A 332 28.96 -8.54 -19.00
N PRO A 333 28.39 -7.36 -19.34
CA PRO A 333 27.63 -7.18 -20.58
C PRO A 333 28.38 -7.53 -21.87
N LYS A 334 29.71 -7.48 -21.86
CA LYS A 334 30.55 -7.86 -23.01
C LYS A 334 31.80 -8.63 -22.51
N PRO A 335 31.67 -9.94 -22.23
CA PRO A 335 32.72 -10.73 -21.59
C PRO A 335 33.88 -11.10 -22.52
N ALA A 336 33.67 -11.03 -23.84
CA ALA A 336 34.70 -11.22 -24.86
C ALA A 336 34.61 -10.15 -25.96
N GLU A 337 35.76 -9.65 -26.38
CA GLU A 337 35.88 -8.70 -27.49
C GLU A 337 35.70 -9.38 -28.85
N GLY A 338 35.29 -8.62 -29.85
CA GLY A 338 35.09 -9.10 -31.23
C GLY A 338 33.67 -9.59 -31.52
N ASP A 339 33.56 -10.51 -32.49
CA ASP A 339 32.31 -11.02 -33.08
C ASP A 339 31.61 -12.09 -32.21
N TRP A 340 31.56 -11.82 -30.90
CA TRP A 340 30.89 -12.66 -29.91
C TRP A 340 29.70 -11.91 -29.32
N ASN A 341 28.62 -12.61 -28.99
CA ASN A 341 27.48 -11.99 -28.33
C ASN A 341 27.88 -11.37 -26.98
N GLY A 342 27.17 -10.30 -26.60
CA GLY A 342 27.24 -9.81 -25.22
C GLY A 342 26.26 -10.56 -24.33
N ALA A 343 26.24 -10.22 -23.04
CA ALA A 343 25.33 -10.80 -22.05
C ALA A 343 24.25 -9.78 -21.62
N GLY A 344 22.99 -10.11 -21.86
CA GLY A 344 21.81 -9.34 -21.48
C GLY A 344 21.20 -9.71 -20.13
N CYS A 345 20.26 -8.89 -19.68
CA CYS A 345 19.36 -9.18 -18.57
C CYS A 345 17.91 -8.80 -18.96
N HIS A 346 17.38 -9.39 -20.04
CA HIS A 346 16.12 -8.92 -20.61
C HIS A 346 14.99 -8.98 -19.57
N THR A 347 14.20 -7.92 -19.50
CA THR A 347 13.18 -7.77 -18.46
C THR A 347 11.80 -7.75 -19.10
N ASN A 348 11.09 -8.86 -18.95
CA ASN A 348 9.68 -9.02 -19.27
C ASN A 348 8.83 -8.28 -18.22
N PHE A 349 7.92 -7.41 -18.65
CA PHE A 349 7.12 -6.58 -17.77
C PHE A 349 5.65 -6.52 -18.18
N SER A 350 4.74 -6.61 -17.21
CA SER A 350 3.32 -6.32 -17.40
C SER A 350 2.63 -5.77 -16.16
N THR A 351 1.59 -4.97 -16.36
CA THR A 351 0.62 -4.58 -15.34
C THR A 351 -0.69 -5.36 -15.49
N ALA A 352 -1.58 -5.28 -14.51
CA ALA A 352 -2.92 -5.85 -14.64
C ALA A 352 -3.67 -5.34 -15.88
N SER A 353 -3.54 -4.06 -16.22
CA SER A 353 -4.17 -3.46 -17.40
C SER A 353 -3.57 -3.95 -18.72
N MET A 354 -2.26 -4.19 -18.79
CA MET A 354 -1.62 -4.81 -19.97
C MET A 354 -2.10 -6.24 -20.21
N ARG A 355 -2.41 -6.98 -19.14
CA ARG A 355 -2.91 -8.37 -19.21
C ARG A 355 -4.43 -8.47 -19.44
N ALA A 356 -5.16 -7.37 -19.30
CA ALA A 356 -6.60 -7.32 -19.50
C ALA A 356 -6.96 -7.27 -21.01
N LYS A 357 -8.23 -7.53 -21.36
CA LYS A 357 -8.71 -7.41 -22.74
C LYS A 357 -8.53 -5.96 -23.23
N GLY A 358 -7.94 -5.77 -24.40
CA GLY A 358 -7.58 -4.43 -24.92
C GLY A 358 -6.29 -3.88 -24.31
N GLY A 359 -5.56 -4.67 -23.53
CA GLY A 359 -4.31 -4.25 -22.88
C GLY A 359 -3.16 -3.95 -23.83
N TYR A 360 -3.25 -4.28 -25.12
CA TYR A 360 -2.23 -3.94 -26.11
C TYR A 360 -2.01 -2.43 -26.24
N ASP A 361 -3.07 -1.63 -26.21
CA ASP A 361 -2.97 -0.16 -26.27
C ASP A 361 -2.20 0.39 -25.05
N VAL A 362 -2.37 -0.25 -23.90
CA VAL A 362 -1.62 0.05 -22.66
C VAL A 362 -0.13 -0.28 -22.84
N ILE A 363 0.20 -1.41 -23.50
CA ILE A 363 1.59 -1.79 -23.81
C ILE A 363 2.24 -0.71 -24.70
N ILE A 364 1.57 -0.32 -25.78
CA ILE A 364 2.07 0.70 -26.72
C ILE A 364 2.32 2.02 -25.98
N LYS A 365 1.35 2.47 -25.18
CA LYS A 365 1.46 3.68 -24.38
C LYS A 365 2.67 3.66 -23.44
N ILE A 366 2.92 2.55 -22.74
CA ILE A 366 4.08 2.41 -21.86
C ILE A 366 5.38 2.45 -22.68
N CYS A 367 5.43 1.78 -23.84
CA CYS A 367 6.60 1.80 -24.72
C CYS A 367 6.92 3.23 -25.20
N GLU A 368 5.90 4.03 -25.54
CA GLU A 368 6.08 5.43 -25.88
C GLU A 368 6.59 6.27 -24.71
N ALA A 369 6.09 6.03 -23.49
CA ALA A 369 6.59 6.70 -22.29
C ALA A 369 8.07 6.38 -22.04
N PHE A 370 8.49 5.12 -22.21
CA PHE A 370 9.89 4.71 -22.08
C PHE A 370 10.80 5.42 -23.08
N GLY A 371 10.29 5.66 -24.30
CA GLY A 371 11.00 6.41 -25.34
C GLY A 371 11.30 7.87 -24.98
N LYS A 372 10.54 8.45 -24.04
CA LYS A 372 10.76 9.84 -23.57
C LYS A 372 11.85 9.94 -22.50
N VAL A 373 12.19 8.84 -21.82
CA VAL A 373 13.11 8.82 -20.66
C VAL A 373 14.26 7.81 -20.81
N VAL A 374 14.66 7.52 -22.05
CA VAL A 374 15.69 6.51 -22.41
C VAL A 374 16.97 6.67 -21.60
N LYS A 375 17.48 7.90 -21.45
CA LYS A 375 18.73 8.17 -20.71
C LYS A 375 18.64 7.74 -19.25
N GLN A 376 17.48 7.94 -18.61
CA GLN A 376 17.26 7.56 -17.21
C GLN A 376 17.24 6.03 -17.06
N HIS A 377 16.64 5.32 -18.03
CA HIS A 377 16.68 3.86 -18.05
C HIS A 377 18.11 3.34 -18.24
N VAL A 378 18.82 3.82 -19.26
CA VAL A 378 20.18 3.36 -19.57
C VAL A 378 21.13 3.54 -18.37
N GLN A 379 20.99 4.64 -17.61
CA GLN A 379 21.79 4.90 -16.40
C GLN A 379 21.60 3.82 -15.31
N ASP A 380 20.42 3.23 -15.21
CA ASP A 380 20.10 2.20 -14.21
C ASP A 380 20.34 0.77 -14.73
N TYR A 381 20.75 0.60 -15.99
CA TYR A 381 20.71 -0.67 -16.73
C TYR A 381 22.05 -1.41 -16.81
N GLY A 382 22.96 -1.09 -15.89
CA GLY A 382 24.26 -1.73 -15.76
C GLY A 382 25.40 -0.93 -16.40
N GLU A 383 26.56 -0.99 -15.75
CA GLU A 383 27.77 -0.33 -16.24
C GLU A 383 28.31 -1.01 -17.50
N ASP A 384 29.09 -0.29 -18.31
CA ASP A 384 29.71 -0.80 -19.55
C ASP A 384 28.75 -1.33 -20.63
N ASN A 385 27.44 -1.11 -20.47
CA ASN A 385 26.43 -1.61 -21.38
C ASN A 385 26.53 -1.01 -22.81
N HIS A 386 27.25 0.10 -22.99
CA HIS A 386 27.61 0.66 -24.31
C HIS A 386 28.49 -0.27 -25.16
N LYS A 387 29.27 -1.16 -24.53
CA LYS A 387 30.06 -2.19 -25.23
C LYS A 387 29.18 -3.28 -25.82
N ARG A 388 27.98 -3.48 -25.26
CA ARG A 388 26.98 -4.46 -25.69
C ARG A 388 25.98 -3.87 -26.69
N LEU A 389 25.35 -2.77 -26.32
CA LEU A 389 24.28 -2.10 -27.07
C LEU A 389 24.82 -1.27 -28.25
N THR A 390 25.26 -1.97 -29.30
CA THR A 390 25.94 -1.38 -30.46
C THR A 390 25.09 -1.40 -31.73
N GLY A 391 23.88 -1.96 -31.67
CA GLY A 391 23.03 -2.21 -32.85
C GLY A 391 23.39 -3.49 -33.61
N LYS A 392 24.44 -4.21 -33.20
CA LYS A 392 24.84 -5.53 -33.72
C LYS A 392 24.44 -6.63 -32.73
N HIS A 393 24.58 -7.90 -33.14
CA HIS A 393 24.36 -9.08 -32.27
C HIS A 393 23.03 -9.07 -31.53
N GLU A 394 21.93 -8.84 -32.26
CA GLU A 394 20.57 -8.82 -31.70
C GLU A 394 20.34 -7.76 -30.61
N THR A 395 21.08 -6.64 -30.64
CA THR A 395 20.87 -5.48 -29.75
C THR A 395 20.42 -4.24 -30.52
N CYS A 396 19.81 -3.30 -29.81
CA CYS A 396 19.62 -1.93 -30.29
C CYS A 396 20.83 -1.07 -29.90
N ASP A 397 21.15 -0.05 -30.69
CA ASP A 397 22.16 0.95 -30.33
C ASP A 397 21.73 1.71 -29.06
N ILE A 398 22.67 1.96 -28.13
CA ILE A 398 22.39 2.54 -26.81
C ILE A 398 21.76 3.94 -26.88
N ASN A 399 22.01 4.70 -27.95
CA ASN A 399 21.50 6.06 -28.15
C ASN A 399 20.18 6.08 -28.94
N THR A 400 19.74 4.93 -29.43
CA THR A 400 18.56 4.79 -30.27
C THR A 400 17.47 4.05 -29.49
N PHE A 401 16.25 4.60 -29.49
CA PHE A 401 15.10 3.90 -28.92
C PHE A 401 14.12 3.45 -30.00
N LYS A 402 13.82 2.16 -30.01
CA LYS A 402 12.82 1.54 -30.88
C LYS A 402 12.05 0.50 -30.09
N TYR A 403 10.76 0.37 -30.38
CA TYR A 403 9.98 -0.79 -29.98
C TYR A 403 9.34 -1.44 -31.21
N GLY A 404 9.04 -2.74 -31.15
CA GLY A 404 8.41 -3.42 -32.28
C GLY A 404 8.03 -4.87 -31.99
N VAL A 405 7.10 -5.38 -32.78
CA VAL A 405 6.58 -6.75 -32.60
C VAL A 405 7.57 -7.77 -33.12
N ALA A 406 7.96 -8.70 -32.25
CA ALA A 406 8.94 -9.75 -32.49
C ALA A 406 10.27 -9.23 -33.10
N ASN A 407 10.62 -7.97 -32.84
CA ASN A 407 11.84 -7.37 -33.35
C ASN A 407 12.94 -7.46 -32.29
N ARG A 408 13.87 -8.40 -32.46
CA ARG A 408 15.02 -8.55 -31.56
C ARG A 408 15.98 -7.36 -31.63
N ALA A 409 16.10 -6.65 -32.76
CA ALA A 409 16.96 -5.48 -32.86
C ALA A 409 16.35 -4.19 -32.24
N ALA A 410 15.14 -4.28 -31.67
CA ALA A 410 14.51 -3.17 -30.96
C ALA A 410 14.99 -3.08 -29.50
N SER A 411 14.87 -1.90 -28.91
CA SER A 411 15.13 -1.68 -27.48
C SER A 411 14.10 -2.41 -26.62
N ILE A 412 12.82 -2.34 -27.03
CA ILE A 412 11.72 -3.09 -26.42
C ILE A 412 11.09 -3.97 -27.48
N ARG A 413 10.98 -5.27 -27.21
CA ARG A 413 10.26 -6.21 -28.05
C ARG A 413 8.88 -6.45 -27.48
N ILE A 414 7.87 -6.41 -28.35
CA ILE A 414 6.52 -6.87 -28.01
C ILE A 414 6.36 -8.30 -28.56
N PRO A 415 6.05 -9.31 -27.74
CA PRO A 415 5.83 -10.68 -28.22
C PRO A 415 4.71 -10.76 -29.27
N ARG A 416 4.86 -11.67 -30.24
CA ARG A 416 3.83 -11.88 -31.29
C ARG A 416 2.48 -12.28 -30.70
N ASP A 417 2.49 -13.08 -29.64
CA ASP A 417 1.27 -13.51 -28.96
C ASP A 417 0.57 -12.33 -28.27
N ALA A 418 1.33 -11.34 -27.77
CA ALA A 418 0.72 -10.15 -27.16
C ALA A 418 -0.01 -9.26 -28.17
N GLU A 419 0.56 -9.12 -29.38
CA GLU A 419 -0.10 -8.44 -30.51
C GLU A 419 -1.35 -9.21 -30.95
N LYS A 420 -1.21 -10.53 -31.18
CA LYS A 420 -2.30 -11.38 -31.64
C LYS A 420 -3.48 -11.42 -30.68
N ASP A 421 -3.22 -11.52 -29.38
CA ASP A 421 -4.24 -11.62 -28.35
C ASP A 421 -4.78 -10.25 -27.89
N GLY A 422 -4.18 -9.15 -28.37
CA GLY A 422 -4.53 -7.78 -27.98
C GLY A 422 -4.26 -7.48 -26.51
N ARG A 423 -3.35 -8.21 -25.86
CA ARG A 423 -2.96 -8.09 -24.44
C ARG A 423 -1.73 -8.95 -24.12
N GLY A 424 -1.00 -8.63 -23.06
CA GLY A 424 0.13 -9.46 -22.62
C GLY A 424 1.19 -8.69 -21.84
N TYR A 425 2.44 -8.79 -22.29
CA TYR A 425 3.62 -8.18 -21.67
C TYR A 425 4.53 -7.57 -22.75
N MET A 426 5.51 -6.78 -22.33
CA MET A 426 6.61 -6.29 -23.16
C MET A 426 7.95 -6.79 -22.62
N GLU A 427 8.97 -6.86 -23.46
CA GLU A 427 10.32 -7.29 -23.11
C GLU A 427 11.30 -6.12 -23.33
N ASP A 428 11.84 -5.55 -22.24
CA ASP A 428 12.91 -4.56 -22.33
C ASP A 428 14.26 -5.26 -22.46
N ARG A 429 14.91 -5.12 -23.62
CA ARG A 429 16.14 -5.84 -23.97
C ARG A 429 17.42 -5.06 -23.62
N ARG A 430 17.26 -3.85 -23.09
CA ARG A 430 18.36 -2.92 -22.80
C ARG A 430 19.15 -3.23 -21.53
N PRO A 431 18.63 -3.83 -20.45
CA PRO A 431 19.44 -4.12 -19.27
C PRO A 431 20.62 -5.06 -19.60
N GLY A 432 21.82 -4.73 -19.16
CA GLY A 432 23.00 -5.60 -19.25
C GLY A 432 22.99 -6.68 -18.17
N ALA A 433 23.69 -7.79 -18.40
CA ALA A 433 23.76 -8.91 -17.45
C ALA A 433 24.16 -8.52 -16.01
N ASN A 434 24.96 -7.45 -15.85
CA ASN A 434 25.43 -6.94 -14.57
C ASN A 434 24.44 -5.99 -13.87
N CYS A 435 23.27 -5.71 -14.46
CA CYS A 435 22.35 -4.74 -13.88
C CYS A 435 21.90 -5.15 -12.48
N ASP A 436 21.59 -4.15 -11.65
CA ASP A 436 20.87 -4.37 -10.40
C ASP A 436 19.38 -4.56 -10.69
N PRO A 437 18.80 -5.75 -10.41
CA PRO A 437 17.40 -6.03 -10.70
C PRO A 437 16.44 -5.10 -9.92
N TYR A 438 16.81 -4.62 -8.73
CA TYR A 438 15.98 -3.68 -7.98
C TYR A 438 15.89 -2.33 -8.69
N ARG A 439 17.02 -1.79 -9.17
CA ARG A 439 17.05 -0.52 -9.91
C ARG A 439 16.30 -0.61 -11.23
N VAL A 440 16.51 -1.67 -11.99
CA VAL A 440 15.81 -1.90 -13.27
C VAL A 440 14.30 -1.92 -13.08
N CYS A 441 13.81 -2.72 -12.13
CA CYS A 441 12.39 -2.84 -11.86
C CYS A 441 11.80 -1.56 -11.24
N ASN A 442 12.57 -0.85 -10.40
CA ASN A 442 12.19 0.45 -9.84
C ASN A 442 12.00 1.50 -10.95
N ARG A 443 12.96 1.60 -11.87
CA ARG A 443 12.87 2.52 -13.01
C ARG A 443 11.66 2.23 -13.89
N ILE A 444 11.43 0.96 -14.22
CA ILE A 444 10.26 0.51 -15.00
C ILE A 444 8.95 0.93 -14.31
N ILE A 445 8.83 0.71 -12.99
CA ILE A 445 7.59 1.02 -12.29
C ILE A 445 7.35 2.52 -12.14
N ILE A 446 8.40 3.32 -11.94
CA ILE A 446 8.30 4.79 -11.89
C ILE A 446 7.74 5.33 -13.21
N THR A 447 8.37 5.00 -14.34
CA THR A 447 7.93 5.50 -15.66
C THR A 447 6.54 5.01 -16.02
N THR A 448 6.21 3.75 -15.69
CA THR A 448 4.87 3.21 -15.91
C THR A 448 3.83 3.94 -15.06
N GLY A 449 4.11 4.12 -13.77
CA GLY A 449 3.23 4.81 -12.83
C GLY A 449 2.96 6.26 -13.26
N GLU A 450 4.00 7.03 -13.55
CA GLU A 450 3.87 8.42 -14.00
C GLU A 450 3.05 8.56 -15.28
N CYS A 451 3.23 7.65 -16.24
CA CYS A 451 2.45 7.65 -17.48
C CYS A 451 0.97 7.33 -17.23
N MET A 452 0.67 6.38 -16.33
CA MET A 452 -0.71 5.99 -16.03
C MET A 452 -1.43 7.02 -15.16
N ASP A 453 -0.72 7.68 -14.25
CA ASP A 453 -1.26 8.73 -13.39
C ASP A 453 -1.77 9.94 -14.20
N GLN A 454 -1.17 10.24 -15.35
CA GLN A 454 -1.64 11.30 -16.26
C GLN A 454 -3.04 11.04 -16.83
N ASP A 455 -3.36 9.79 -17.19
CA ASP A 455 -4.69 9.44 -17.73
C ASP A 455 -5.76 9.57 -16.66
N ILE A 456 -5.41 9.15 -15.45
CA ILE A 456 -6.28 9.25 -14.28
C ILE A 456 -6.69 10.71 -14.05
N VAL A 457 -5.71 11.61 -14.10
CA VAL A 457 -5.93 13.05 -13.92
C VAL A 457 -6.75 13.61 -15.08
N ALA A 458 -6.46 13.21 -16.32
CA ALA A 458 -7.20 13.66 -17.49
C ALA A 458 -8.66 13.17 -17.51
N GLU A 459 -8.90 11.91 -17.18
CA GLU A 459 -10.23 11.30 -17.11
C GLU A 459 -11.08 11.91 -15.99
N GLY A 460 -10.49 12.10 -14.80
CA GLY A 460 -11.16 12.78 -13.68
C GLY A 460 -11.40 14.27 -13.90
N ALA A 461 -10.62 14.91 -14.78
CA ALA A 461 -10.84 16.29 -15.21
C ALA A 461 -11.92 16.43 -16.30
N ALA A 462 -12.11 15.41 -17.14
CA ALA A 462 -13.01 15.47 -18.29
C ALA A 462 -14.50 15.25 -17.95
N LYS A 463 -14.80 14.63 -16.80
CA LYS A 463 -16.17 14.31 -16.39
C LYS A 463 -16.43 14.69 -14.94
N HIS A 464 -17.68 15.04 -14.66
CA HIS A 464 -18.19 15.19 -13.30
C HIS A 464 -19.02 13.97 -12.94
N ALA A 465 -18.83 13.48 -11.72
CA ALA A 465 -19.63 12.42 -11.14
C ALA A 465 -20.13 12.86 -9.76
N ALA A 466 -21.43 12.84 -9.53
CA ALA A 466 -22.05 13.25 -8.27
C ALA A 466 -22.84 12.13 -7.61
N PHE A 467 -22.97 12.20 -6.28
CA PHE A 467 -23.93 11.41 -5.53
C PHE A 467 -25.12 12.31 -5.19
N VAL A 468 -26.30 11.97 -5.71
CA VAL A 468 -27.55 12.71 -5.50
C VAL A 468 -28.48 11.81 -4.71
N PHE A 469 -29.15 12.32 -3.67
CA PHE A 469 -30.17 11.53 -2.99
C PHE A 469 -31.35 12.38 -2.55
N ILE A 470 -32.53 11.74 -2.51
CA ILE A 470 -33.75 12.33 -1.96
C ILE A 470 -33.69 12.16 -0.44
N LYS A 471 -33.83 13.26 0.29
CA LYS A 471 -33.86 13.27 1.76
C LYS A 471 -35.10 12.50 2.25
N PRO A 472 -34.99 11.78 3.38
CA PRO A 472 -36.15 11.12 3.95
C PRO A 472 -37.10 12.16 4.53
N HIS A 473 -38.29 12.28 3.94
CA HIS A 473 -39.39 13.04 4.51
C HIS A 473 -40.18 12.15 5.48
N ALA A 474 -40.71 12.74 6.57
CA ALA A 474 -41.34 11.98 7.64
C ALA A 474 -42.50 11.11 7.14
N VAL A 475 -42.34 9.79 7.19
CA VAL A 475 -43.39 8.82 6.81
C VAL A 475 -44.43 8.77 7.90
N CYS A 476 -45.70 8.99 7.55
CA CYS A 476 -46.78 8.92 8.51
C CYS A 476 -47.17 7.46 8.83
N ARG A 477 -46.75 6.98 10.02
CA ARG A 477 -46.92 5.59 10.50
C ARG A 477 -48.36 5.07 10.59
N LEU A 478 -49.36 5.95 10.55
CA LEU A 478 -50.77 5.56 10.74
C LEU A 478 -51.34 4.77 9.56
N LEU A 479 -50.90 5.03 8.32
CA LEU A 479 -51.41 4.33 7.13
C LEU A 479 -50.83 2.92 6.97
N ALA A 480 -49.56 2.71 7.33
CA ALA A 480 -48.91 1.41 7.24
C ALA A 480 -49.50 0.39 8.25
N ILE A 481 -49.74 0.83 9.49
CA ILE A 481 -50.34 -0.01 10.53
C ILE A 481 -51.83 -0.28 10.21
N ALA A 482 -52.56 0.71 9.68
CA ALA A 482 -53.93 0.51 9.24
C ALA A 482 -54.03 -0.50 8.07
N ALA A 483 -53.09 -0.47 7.12
CA ALA A 483 -53.02 -1.45 6.03
C ALA A 483 -52.69 -2.87 6.54
N GLU A 484 -51.74 -3.01 7.48
CA GLU A 484 -51.43 -4.30 8.12
C GLU A 484 -52.61 -4.86 8.93
N MET A 485 -53.36 -4.00 9.64
CA MET A 485 -54.55 -4.41 10.41
C MET A 485 -55.75 -4.76 9.50
N LEU A 486 -55.91 -4.08 8.36
CA LEU A 486 -56.99 -4.36 7.40
C LEU A 486 -56.76 -5.69 6.63
N VAL A 487 -55.50 -6.02 6.34
CA VAL A 487 -55.12 -7.30 5.70
C VAL A 487 -55.29 -8.48 6.66
N ALA A 488 -55.10 -8.27 7.96
CA ALA A 488 -55.34 -9.31 8.97
C ALA A 488 -56.83 -9.66 9.19
N THR A 489 -57.77 -8.85 8.68
CA THR A 489 -59.22 -9.07 8.87
C THR A 489 -59.97 -9.61 7.64
N VAL A 490 -59.37 -9.58 6.44
CA VAL A 490 -60.03 -10.07 5.21
C VAL A 490 -59.23 -11.26 4.67
N ALA A 491 -59.67 -12.46 5.04
CA ALA A 491 -59.19 -13.70 4.45
C ALA A 491 -59.48 -13.70 2.94
N GLY A 492 -58.44 -13.63 2.12
CA GLY A 492 -58.57 -13.74 0.67
C GLY A 492 -57.33 -13.25 -0.05
N SER A 493 -56.63 -14.19 -0.68
CA SER A 493 -55.44 -13.99 -1.51
C SER A 493 -55.48 -12.73 -2.37
N ALA A 494 -54.72 -11.72 -1.97
CA ALA A 494 -54.28 -10.64 -2.84
C ALA A 494 -52.77 -10.45 -2.63
N SER A 495 -52.03 -10.54 -3.74
CA SER A 495 -50.61 -10.24 -3.83
C SER A 495 -50.29 -8.91 -3.16
N LEU A 496 -49.36 -8.94 -2.21
CA LEU A 496 -48.86 -7.79 -1.47
C LEU A 496 -47.89 -6.98 -2.36
N SER A 497 -48.43 -6.26 -3.35
CA SER A 497 -47.63 -5.46 -4.30
C SER A 497 -47.94 -3.96 -4.27
N ALA A 498 -48.54 -3.43 -3.22
CA ALA A 498 -48.84 -2.00 -3.13
C ALA A 498 -48.60 -1.42 -1.73
N VAL A 499 -47.36 -1.54 -1.23
CA VAL A 499 -46.83 -0.46 -0.39
C VAL A 499 -46.23 0.53 -1.37
N VAL A 500 -47.06 1.47 -1.84
CA VAL A 500 -46.60 2.62 -2.64
C VAL A 500 -45.54 3.32 -1.80
N THR A 501 -44.28 3.18 -2.19
CA THR A 501 -43.21 3.93 -1.56
C THR A 501 -43.47 5.40 -1.89
N GLN A 502 -43.83 6.20 -0.88
CA GLN A 502 -43.62 7.66 -0.95
C GLN A 502 -42.25 7.89 -1.60
N TYR A 503 -42.14 8.87 -2.51
CA TYR A 503 -41.00 9.28 -3.34
C TYR A 503 -41.17 9.08 -4.86
N ASP A 504 -42.11 8.30 -5.39
CA ASP A 504 -42.12 8.02 -6.85
C ASP A 504 -42.25 9.26 -7.74
N LYS A 505 -43.12 10.22 -7.39
CA LYS A 505 -43.22 11.50 -8.13
C LYS A 505 -41.96 12.37 -8.02
N VAL A 506 -41.30 12.36 -6.86
CA VAL A 506 -40.03 13.10 -6.66
C VAL A 506 -38.89 12.39 -7.41
N LYS A 507 -38.88 11.06 -7.44
CA LYS A 507 -37.93 10.27 -8.23
C LYS A 507 -38.07 10.56 -9.72
N ASP A 508 -39.31 10.59 -10.22
CA ASP A 508 -39.59 10.89 -11.62
C ASP A 508 -39.15 12.31 -11.98
N LEU A 509 -39.46 13.29 -11.12
CA LEU A 509 -38.98 14.68 -11.28
C LEU A 509 -37.45 14.77 -11.29
N VAL A 510 -36.77 14.08 -10.37
CA VAL A 510 -35.29 14.06 -10.32
C VAL A 510 -34.73 13.43 -11.60
N LYS A 511 -35.28 12.31 -12.07
CA LYS A 511 -34.87 11.64 -13.31
C LYS A 511 -35.05 12.53 -14.53
N GLU A 512 -36.23 13.12 -14.68
CA GLU A 512 -36.56 14.04 -15.76
C GLU A 512 -35.57 15.22 -15.77
N LYS A 513 -35.34 15.84 -14.60
CA LYS A 513 -34.49 17.02 -14.53
C LYS A 513 -33.02 16.73 -14.80
N LEU A 514 -32.52 15.58 -14.35
CA LEU A 514 -31.17 15.13 -14.68
C LEU A 514 -31.03 14.90 -16.19
N ALA A 515 -32.01 14.22 -16.80
CA ALA A 515 -32.00 13.96 -18.24
C ALA A 515 -32.08 15.24 -19.09
N GLU A 516 -32.93 16.20 -18.72
CA GLU A 516 -33.04 17.52 -19.38
C GLU A 516 -31.71 18.28 -19.43
N ASN A 517 -30.86 18.11 -18.41
CA ASN A 517 -29.57 18.78 -18.30
C ASN A 517 -28.40 17.93 -18.83
N GLY A 518 -28.69 16.84 -19.57
CA GLY A 518 -27.67 15.96 -20.15
C GLY A 518 -26.89 15.13 -19.12
N ILE A 519 -27.46 14.94 -17.92
CA ILE A 519 -26.84 14.19 -16.83
C ILE A 519 -27.27 12.72 -16.90
N THR A 520 -26.29 11.81 -16.98
CA THR A 520 -26.53 10.37 -17.11
C THR A 520 -26.57 9.70 -15.75
N ILE A 521 -27.62 8.93 -15.46
CA ILE A 521 -27.68 8.08 -14.25
C ILE A 521 -26.90 6.79 -14.53
N LYS A 522 -25.84 6.54 -13.75
CA LYS A 522 -24.99 5.34 -13.82
C LYS A 522 -25.57 4.20 -12.99
N SER A 523 -26.08 4.52 -11.80
CA SER A 523 -26.76 3.60 -10.91
C SER A 523 -27.75 4.34 -10.02
N GLU A 524 -28.77 3.66 -9.51
CA GLU A 524 -29.73 4.19 -8.54
C GLU A 524 -30.13 3.09 -7.56
N GLY A 525 -30.60 3.46 -6.37
CA GLY A 525 -31.00 2.48 -5.37
C GLY A 525 -31.53 3.10 -4.08
N GLN A 526 -31.88 2.23 -3.13
CA GLN A 526 -32.46 2.61 -1.84
C GLN A 526 -31.59 2.13 -0.68
N ILE A 527 -31.33 3.01 0.29
CA ILE A 527 -30.62 2.67 1.53
C ILE A 527 -31.56 2.89 2.71
N LYS A 528 -31.93 1.81 3.39
CA LYS A 528 -32.89 1.82 4.51
C LYS A 528 -32.27 2.37 5.79
N ALA A 529 -33.09 3.02 6.62
CA ALA A 529 -32.71 3.62 7.91
C ALA A 529 -31.88 2.67 8.80
N GLU A 530 -32.20 1.37 8.84
CA GLU A 530 -31.47 0.40 9.66
C GLU A 530 -30.02 0.22 9.18
N THR A 531 -29.78 0.33 7.87
CA THR A 531 -28.43 0.29 7.31
C THR A 531 -27.68 1.60 7.57
N ILE A 532 -28.37 2.73 7.46
CA ILE A 532 -27.82 4.06 7.74
C ILE A 532 -27.33 4.13 9.18
N ASP A 533 -28.18 3.72 10.13
CA ASP A 533 -27.87 3.76 11.57
C ASP A 533 -26.77 2.75 11.94
N LYS A 534 -26.93 1.48 11.54
CA LYS A 534 -25.95 0.42 11.86
C LYS A 534 -24.55 0.72 11.37
N LYS A 535 -24.43 1.31 10.17
CA LYS A 535 -23.13 1.66 9.56
C LYS A 535 -22.70 3.09 9.85
N LYS A 536 -23.48 3.86 10.62
CA LYS A 536 -23.24 5.28 10.94
C LYS A 536 -23.05 6.16 9.70
N LEU A 537 -23.76 5.87 8.61
CA LEU A 537 -23.52 6.52 7.30
C LEU A 537 -23.80 8.02 7.34
N ILE A 538 -24.89 8.41 8.00
CA ILE A 538 -25.26 9.83 8.16
C ILE A 538 -24.31 10.56 9.12
N ASP A 539 -23.77 9.86 10.11
CA ASP A 539 -22.78 10.40 11.04
C ASP A 539 -21.44 10.66 10.35
N VAL A 540 -21.01 9.76 9.45
CA VAL A 540 -19.82 9.94 8.62
C VAL A 540 -20.04 11.06 7.59
N HIS A 541 -21.22 11.11 6.96
CA HIS A 541 -21.56 12.16 5.98
C HIS A 541 -21.52 13.56 6.61
N TYR A 542 -21.98 13.72 7.85
CA TYR A 542 -21.89 14.98 8.61
C TYR A 542 -20.74 14.99 9.63
N GLY A 543 -19.64 14.30 9.36
CA GLY A 543 -18.59 13.97 10.33
C GLY A 543 -18.16 15.10 11.27
N ALA A 544 -17.88 16.29 10.74
CA ALA A 544 -17.45 17.45 11.54
C ALA A 544 -18.54 18.03 12.45
N ILE A 545 -19.82 17.91 12.06
CA ILE A 545 -20.99 18.34 12.83
C ILE A 545 -21.32 17.28 13.87
N ALA A 546 -21.35 16.00 13.46
CA ALA A 546 -21.65 14.83 14.27
C ALA A 546 -20.64 14.67 15.41
N ALA A 547 -19.33 14.78 15.12
CA ALA A 547 -18.28 14.68 16.13
C ALA A 547 -18.43 15.76 17.20
N LYS A 548 -18.72 17.02 16.83
CA LYS A 548 -18.93 18.11 17.79
C LYS A 548 -20.24 17.99 18.57
N ALA A 549 -21.28 17.41 17.98
CA ALA A 549 -22.58 17.23 18.62
C ALA A 549 -22.63 16.03 19.58
N VAL A 550 -21.80 15.01 19.37
CA VAL A 550 -21.94 13.71 20.04
C VAL A 550 -20.66 13.18 20.70
N MET A 551 -19.48 13.47 20.16
CA MET A 551 -18.22 12.81 20.58
C MET A 551 -17.26 13.74 21.33
N MET A 552 -17.07 14.97 20.85
CA MET A 552 -16.10 15.91 21.42
C MET A 552 -16.66 16.54 22.69
N LYS A 553 -15.80 16.66 23.69
CA LYS A 553 -16.08 17.45 24.89
C LYS A 553 -15.90 18.93 24.59
N PRO A 554 -16.61 19.83 25.31
CA PRO A 554 -16.42 21.28 25.18
C PRO A 554 -14.96 21.72 25.26
N SER A 555 -14.16 21.09 26.14
CA SER A 555 -12.73 21.39 26.34
C SER A 555 -11.85 21.04 25.13
N GLU A 556 -12.33 20.21 24.22
CA GLU A 556 -11.63 19.77 23.00
C GLU A 556 -12.01 20.63 21.78
N LEU A 557 -12.99 21.54 21.92
CA LEU A 557 -13.43 22.42 20.86
C LEU A 557 -12.51 23.63 20.73
N THR A 558 -11.93 23.83 19.54
CA THR A 558 -11.17 25.04 19.23
C THR A 558 -12.09 26.12 18.65
N VAL A 559 -12.34 27.19 19.39
CA VAL A 559 -13.11 28.37 18.93
C VAL A 559 -12.14 29.50 18.63
N GLN A 560 -12.17 30.04 17.41
CA GLN A 560 -11.28 31.13 16.99
C GLN A 560 -11.55 32.42 17.77
N GLU A 561 -10.53 33.26 17.98
CA GLU A 561 -10.66 34.53 18.73
C GLU A 561 -11.78 35.43 18.21
N LYS A 562 -11.95 35.50 16.89
CA LYS A 562 -13.05 36.25 16.27
C LYS A 562 -14.42 35.74 16.73
N ALA A 563 -14.62 34.43 16.70
CA ALA A 563 -15.86 33.78 17.12
C ALA A 563 -16.10 33.92 18.64
N GLN A 564 -15.04 33.95 19.45
CA GLN A 564 -15.16 34.23 20.89
C GLN A 564 -15.61 35.68 21.16
N LYS A 565 -15.09 36.65 20.41
CA LYS A 565 -15.54 38.06 20.50
C LYS A 565 -16.99 38.24 20.07
N GLU A 566 -17.39 37.56 18.99
CA GLU A 566 -18.78 37.55 18.53
C GLU A 566 -19.71 36.89 19.56
N PHE A 567 -19.27 35.80 20.21
CA PHE A 567 -19.99 35.15 21.31
C PHE A 567 -20.20 36.10 22.48
N GLU A 568 -19.15 36.79 22.91
CA GLU A 568 -19.22 37.75 24.02
C GLU A 568 -20.14 38.93 23.68
N THR A 569 -20.08 39.42 22.45
CA THR A 569 -20.97 40.49 21.96
C THR A 569 -22.44 40.04 22.00
N GLN A 570 -22.71 38.82 21.58
CA GLN A 570 -24.07 38.30 21.46
C GLN A 570 -24.68 37.89 22.81
N PHE A 571 -23.91 37.22 23.66
CA PHE A 571 -24.42 36.65 24.92
C PHE A 571 -24.03 37.44 26.18
N GLY A 572 -23.23 38.51 26.04
CA GLY A 572 -22.79 39.37 27.15
C GLY A 572 -21.85 38.69 28.15
N VAL A 573 -21.24 37.57 27.78
CA VAL A 573 -20.33 36.80 28.64
C VAL A 573 -19.17 36.24 27.82
N ALA A 574 -17.95 36.36 28.34
CA ALA A 574 -16.76 35.84 27.68
C ALA A 574 -16.81 34.31 27.52
N TRP A 575 -16.35 33.81 26.37
CA TRP A 575 -16.29 32.38 26.07
C TRP A 575 -15.48 31.59 27.12
N SER A 576 -14.35 32.14 27.58
CA SER A 576 -13.53 31.55 28.63
C SER A 576 -14.28 31.36 29.94
N LYS A 577 -15.16 32.31 30.29
CA LYS A 577 -15.93 32.28 31.54
C LYS A 577 -17.00 31.19 31.52
N VAL A 578 -17.76 31.03 30.44
CA VAL A 578 -18.77 29.95 30.34
C VAL A 578 -18.15 28.56 30.26
N MET A 579 -16.91 28.47 29.78
CA MET A 579 -16.11 27.23 29.81
C MET A 579 -15.63 26.90 31.23
N GLU A 580 -15.14 27.89 31.98
CA GLU A 580 -14.74 27.73 33.39
C GLU A 580 -15.92 27.35 34.29
N GLU A 581 -17.08 27.98 34.07
CA GLU A 581 -18.32 27.70 34.80
C GLU A 581 -18.99 26.37 34.39
N GLY A 582 -18.47 25.66 33.39
CA GLY A 582 -19.00 24.36 32.95
C GLY A 582 -20.41 24.45 32.34
N LEU A 583 -20.72 25.54 31.63
CA LEU A 583 -22.04 25.80 31.03
C LEU A 583 -22.16 25.38 29.57
N VAL A 584 -21.07 24.93 28.96
CA VAL A 584 -21.03 24.50 27.55
C VAL A 584 -21.16 22.99 27.46
N TYR A 585 -22.00 22.48 26.56
CA TYR A 585 -22.23 21.04 26.36
C TYR A 585 -22.38 20.74 24.86
N ASN A 586 -21.94 19.56 24.44
CA ASN A 586 -22.38 19.01 23.16
C ASN A 586 -23.87 18.61 23.23
N ALA A 587 -24.53 18.38 22.10
CA ALA A 587 -25.96 18.08 22.06
C ALA A 587 -26.33 16.83 22.90
N MET A 588 -25.52 15.78 22.87
CA MET A 588 -25.81 14.55 23.63
C MET A 588 -25.70 14.75 25.14
N ASP A 589 -24.71 15.50 25.61
CA ASP A 589 -24.50 15.76 27.03
C ASP A 589 -25.43 16.86 27.54
N ALA A 590 -25.83 17.80 26.69
CA ALA A 590 -26.87 18.78 26.99
C ALA A 590 -28.22 18.12 27.26
N ALA A 591 -28.62 17.15 26.43
CA ALA A 591 -29.85 16.38 26.62
C ALA A 591 -29.84 15.65 27.97
N LYS A 592 -28.72 14.99 28.33
CA LYS A 592 -28.54 14.36 29.64
C LYS A 592 -28.56 15.37 30.79
N LYS A 593 -27.94 16.53 30.63
CA LYS A 593 -27.85 17.57 31.66
C LYS A 593 -29.21 18.20 31.96
N LEU A 594 -30.03 18.37 30.93
CA LEU A 594 -31.38 18.93 31.02
C LEU A 594 -32.45 17.88 31.35
N ASP A 595 -32.08 16.60 31.42
CA ASP A 595 -32.99 15.47 31.60
C ASP A 595 -34.13 15.43 30.57
N ILE A 596 -33.78 15.67 29.30
CA ILE A 596 -34.69 15.63 28.16
C ILE A 596 -34.16 14.67 27.09
N THR A 597 -35.06 14.21 26.23
CA THR A 597 -34.68 13.44 25.04
C THR A 597 -33.94 14.34 24.03
N THR A 598 -33.16 13.72 23.14
CA THR A 598 -32.45 14.45 22.10
C THR A 598 -33.38 15.09 21.07
N ASP A 599 -34.60 14.55 20.92
CA ASP A 599 -35.63 15.12 20.05
C ASP A 599 -36.23 16.37 20.69
N GLU A 600 -36.56 16.33 22.00
CA GLU A 600 -37.01 17.51 22.76
C GLU A 600 -35.94 18.61 22.81
N LEU A 601 -34.66 18.25 22.90
CA LEU A 601 -33.56 19.22 22.78
C LEU A 601 -33.54 19.86 21.39
N GLY A 602 -33.74 19.05 20.34
CA GLY A 602 -33.83 19.53 18.96
C GLY A 602 -34.98 20.52 18.77
N GLU A 603 -36.17 20.20 19.27
CA GLU A 603 -37.34 21.09 19.22
C GLU A 603 -37.08 22.43 19.94
N LYS A 604 -36.44 22.40 21.12
CA LYS A 604 -36.04 23.62 21.82
C LYS A 604 -35.00 24.42 21.05
N TYR A 605 -34.07 23.73 20.39
CA TYR A 605 -33.02 24.35 19.60
C TYR A 605 -33.56 24.99 18.30
N ASP A 606 -34.55 24.36 17.66
CA ASP A 606 -35.17 24.84 16.42
C ASP A 606 -36.01 26.12 16.63
N GLN A 607 -36.46 26.37 17.85
CA GLN A 607 -37.16 27.60 18.24
C GLN A 607 -36.22 28.80 18.42
N LEU A 608 -34.90 28.58 18.45
CA LEU A 608 -33.92 29.64 18.64
C LEU A 608 -33.75 30.49 17.37
N LYS A 609 -33.56 31.79 17.55
CA LYS A 609 -33.38 32.75 16.45
C LYS A 609 -31.90 32.98 16.17
N LYS A 610 -31.52 32.77 14.90
CA LYS A 610 -30.16 33.01 14.42
C LYS A 610 -29.77 34.49 14.59
N GLY A 611 -28.60 34.74 15.20
CA GLY A 611 -28.12 36.10 15.50
C GLY A 611 -28.64 36.71 16.80
N GLU A 612 -29.61 36.07 17.47
CA GLU A 612 -30.08 36.45 18.81
C GLU A 612 -29.69 35.36 19.82
N THR A 613 -30.17 34.12 19.64
CA THR A 613 -29.95 33.01 20.57
C THR A 613 -29.10 31.87 20.01
N ILE A 614 -28.74 31.93 18.72
CA ILE A 614 -27.73 31.05 18.06
C ILE A 614 -26.63 31.89 17.43
N ILE A 615 -25.38 31.43 17.61
CA ILE A 615 -24.18 31.93 16.91
C ILE A 615 -23.55 30.83 16.04
N LYS A 616 -22.93 31.24 14.92
CA LYS A 616 -22.14 30.35 14.05
C LYS A 616 -20.65 30.66 14.25
N PHE A 617 -19.90 29.72 14.82
CA PHE A 617 -18.45 29.85 15.01
C PHE A 617 -17.63 29.54 13.76
N GLY A 618 -18.20 28.75 12.83
CA GLY A 618 -17.53 28.34 11.60
C GLY A 618 -18.38 27.36 10.79
N GLY A 619 -17.81 26.78 9.73
CA GLY A 619 -18.46 25.73 8.93
C GLY A 619 -18.98 24.59 9.81
N GLY A 620 -20.29 24.34 9.80
CA GLY A 620 -20.91 23.28 10.59
C GLY A 620 -20.76 23.38 12.12
N PHE A 621 -20.35 24.54 12.65
CA PHE A 621 -20.09 24.72 14.09
C PHE A 621 -20.96 25.85 14.65
N TYR A 622 -22.01 25.46 15.35
CA TYR A 622 -23.03 26.36 15.92
C TYR A 622 -23.13 26.18 17.43
N CYS A 623 -23.43 27.28 18.12
CA CYS A 623 -23.70 27.30 19.55
C CYS A 623 -25.03 28.03 19.78
N GLY A 624 -25.96 27.38 20.48
CA GLY A 624 -27.26 27.94 20.85
C GLY A 624 -27.45 27.94 22.36
N LYS A 625 -28.11 28.97 22.89
CA LYS A 625 -28.44 29.03 24.32
C LYS A 625 -29.79 28.39 24.59
N VAL A 626 -29.81 27.27 25.31
CA VAL A 626 -31.02 26.51 25.67
C VAL A 626 -31.08 26.37 27.19
N ASP A 627 -32.18 26.80 27.81
CA ASP A 627 -32.45 26.64 29.25
C ASP A 627 -31.27 26.99 30.17
N GLY A 628 -30.53 28.07 29.83
CA GLY A 628 -29.42 28.58 30.63
C GLY A 628 -28.06 27.93 30.37
N ILE A 629 -27.97 26.93 29.48
CA ILE A 629 -26.72 26.32 29.03
C ILE A 629 -26.44 26.62 27.55
N TYR A 630 -25.19 26.42 27.13
CA TYR A 630 -24.73 26.64 25.76
C TYR A 630 -24.52 25.30 25.07
N VAL A 631 -25.34 25.04 24.05
CA VAL A 631 -25.42 23.75 23.37
C VAL A 631 -24.76 23.82 22.00
N ILE A 632 -23.78 22.96 21.76
CA ILE A 632 -23.09 22.84 20.47
C ILE A 632 -23.88 21.93 19.54
N ASN A 633 -24.23 22.45 18.35
CA ASN A 633 -24.93 21.72 17.29
C ASN A 633 -26.19 20.97 17.76
N GLY A 634 -27.03 21.60 18.60
CA GLY A 634 -28.21 20.96 19.20
C GLY A 634 -29.24 20.41 18.20
N PHE A 635 -29.31 20.97 17.00
CA PHE A 635 -30.15 20.50 15.88
C PHE A 635 -29.73 19.13 15.30
N TYR A 636 -28.50 18.66 15.58
CA TYR A 636 -27.94 17.50 14.88
C TYR A 636 -28.76 16.23 15.13
N MET A 637 -29.27 16.04 16.35
CA MET A 637 -29.96 14.81 16.72
C MET A 637 -31.34 14.70 16.08
N SER A 638 -32.11 15.81 16.01
CA SER A 638 -33.39 15.84 15.30
C SER A 638 -33.19 15.60 13.80
N MET A 639 -32.16 16.20 13.20
CA MET A 639 -31.77 15.96 11.81
C MET A 639 -31.38 14.48 11.58
N ARG A 640 -30.53 13.89 12.44
CA ARG A 640 -30.13 12.48 12.38
C ARG A 640 -31.33 11.55 12.49
N GLY A 641 -32.31 11.88 13.33
CA GLY A 641 -33.55 11.14 13.51
C GLY A 641 -34.31 10.91 12.19
N LYS A 642 -34.34 11.91 11.30
CA LYS A 642 -35.02 11.80 9.98
C LYS A 642 -34.47 10.65 9.12
N PHE A 643 -33.15 10.43 9.17
CA PHE A 643 -32.46 9.40 8.39
C PHE A 643 -32.47 8.01 9.05
N THR A 644 -32.67 7.95 10.35
CA THR A 644 -32.54 6.72 11.16
C THR A 644 -33.86 6.22 11.71
N ALA A 645 -34.94 6.99 11.54
CA ALA A 645 -36.29 6.59 11.91
C ALA A 645 -36.72 5.30 11.18
N LYS A 646 -37.13 4.29 11.96
CA LYS A 646 -37.60 3.01 11.42
C LYS A 646 -38.74 3.22 10.43
N GLY A 647 -38.57 2.69 9.22
CA GLY A 647 -39.49 2.83 8.09
C GLY A 647 -39.06 3.88 7.05
N THR A 648 -38.03 4.68 7.30
CA THR A 648 -37.49 5.63 6.32
C THR A 648 -36.32 5.05 5.53
N SER A 649 -35.97 5.71 4.42
CA SER A 649 -34.85 5.38 3.56
C SER A 649 -34.47 6.59 2.73
N ILE A 650 -33.22 6.65 2.27
CA ILE A 650 -32.87 7.52 1.14
C ILE A 650 -32.98 6.76 -0.17
N TYR A 651 -33.32 7.47 -1.23
CA TYR A 651 -33.22 6.98 -2.60
C TYR A 651 -32.14 7.79 -3.32
N TYR A 652 -31.13 7.11 -3.86
CA TYR A 652 -29.93 7.74 -4.42
C TYR A 652 -29.81 7.51 -5.93
N TYR A 653 -29.03 8.39 -6.55
CA TYR A 653 -28.58 8.36 -7.93
C TYR A 653 -27.07 8.62 -7.95
N GLU A 654 -26.34 7.73 -8.59
CA GLU A 654 -24.98 7.98 -9.03
C GLU A 654 -25.06 8.53 -10.47
N VAL A 655 -24.60 9.76 -10.66
CA VAL A 655 -24.77 10.48 -11.92
C VAL A 655 -23.43 10.91 -12.50
N GLU A 656 -23.35 11.01 -13.82
CA GLU A 656 -22.16 11.42 -14.57
C GLU A 656 -22.54 12.38 -15.72
N TRP A 657 -21.73 13.40 -15.96
CA TRP A 657 -21.84 14.28 -17.13
C TRP A 657 -20.48 14.84 -17.57
N PRO A 658 -20.32 15.28 -18.83
CA PRO A 658 -19.08 15.91 -19.30
C PRO A 658 -18.83 17.25 -18.60
N ALA A 659 -17.62 17.45 -18.07
CA ALA A 659 -17.27 18.66 -17.33
C ALA A 659 -17.32 19.93 -18.20
N ASP A 660 -17.10 19.81 -19.51
CA ASP A 660 -17.17 20.91 -20.47
C ASP A 660 -18.61 21.34 -20.82
N LYS A 661 -19.62 20.56 -20.43
CA LYS A 661 -21.03 20.83 -20.75
C LYS A 661 -21.81 21.47 -19.62
N LEU A 662 -21.44 21.21 -18.38
CA LEU A 662 -22.12 21.76 -17.20
C LEU A 662 -21.12 21.85 -16.06
N ALA A 663 -20.76 23.08 -15.68
CA ALA A 663 -19.90 23.35 -14.53
C ALA A 663 -20.55 22.86 -13.24
N TRP A 664 -19.74 22.47 -12.25
CA TRP A 664 -20.21 21.96 -10.97
C TRP A 664 -21.06 22.98 -10.21
N SER A 665 -20.63 24.24 -10.21
CA SER A 665 -21.37 25.36 -9.61
C SER A 665 -22.74 25.55 -10.24
N ASP A 666 -22.89 25.34 -11.55
CA ASP A 666 -24.17 25.40 -12.26
C ASP A 666 -25.04 24.18 -11.99
N PHE A 667 -24.45 22.99 -11.89
CA PHE A 667 -25.16 21.80 -11.41
C PHE A 667 -25.79 22.05 -10.03
N ARG A 668 -25.03 22.62 -9.08
CA ARG A 668 -25.57 22.95 -7.76
C ARG A 668 -26.52 24.13 -7.75
N GLY A 669 -26.17 25.23 -8.39
CA GLY A 669 -26.93 26.48 -8.31
C GLY A 669 -28.19 26.48 -9.17
N LYS A 670 -28.11 25.94 -10.39
CA LYS A 670 -29.17 26.03 -11.42
C LYS A 670 -29.96 24.74 -11.56
N VAL A 671 -29.31 23.59 -11.57
CA VAL A 671 -30.00 22.29 -11.74
C VAL A 671 -30.62 21.84 -10.42
N LEU A 672 -29.82 21.76 -9.36
CA LEU A 672 -30.29 21.35 -8.04
C LEU A 672 -31.00 22.49 -7.30
N GLY A 673 -30.40 23.68 -7.27
CA GLY A 673 -30.89 24.85 -6.55
C GLY A 673 -30.14 25.10 -5.24
N GLY A 674 -30.17 26.35 -4.76
CA GLY A 674 -29.57 26.75 -3.48
C GLY A 674 -30.10 25.95 -2.29
N THR A 675 -29.37 25.99 -1.17
CA THR A 675 -29.74 25.23 0.05
C THR A 675 -31.09 25.68 0.61
N ASP A 676 -31.37 26.98 0.55
CA ASP A 676 -32.69 27.54 0.79
C ASP A 676 -33.54 27.41 -0.49
N PRO A 677 -34.54 26.51 -0.52
CA PRO A 677 -35.31 26.25 -1.73
C PRO A 677 -36.26 27.40 -2.11
N ALA A 678 -36.62 28.27 -1.16
CA ALA A 678 -37.52 29.41 -1.40
C ALA A 678 -36.85 30.51 -2.24
N THR A 679 -35.53 30.64 -2.15
CA THR A 679 -34.73 31.62 -2.90
C THR A 679 -33.97 31.00 -4.09
N ALA A 680 -34.07 29.68 -4.27
CA ALA A 680 -33.46 28.97 -5.40
C ALA A 680 -34.16 29.30 -6.74
N PRO A 681 -33.47 29.17 -7.89
CA PRO A 681 -34.07 29.43 -9.20
C PRO A 681 -35.35 28.60 -9.42
N GLY A 682 -36.40 29.22 -9.97
CA GLY A 682 -37.71 28.58 -10.15
C GLY A 682 -37.70 27.29 -10.99
N SER A 683 -36.69 27.13 -11.85
CA SER A 683 -36.47 25.95 -12.68
C SER A 683 -35.63 24.86 -12.01
N SER A 684 -35.12 25.08 -10.79
CA SER A 684 -34.26 24.14 -10.07
C SER A 684 -35.04 23.07 -9.33
N LEU A 685 -34.43 21.90 -9.10
CA LEU A 685 -35.08 20.77 -8.40
C LEU A 685 -35.62 21.16 -7.04
N ARG A 686 -34.81 21.81 -6.20
CA ARG A 686 -35.19 22.19 -4.83
C ARG A 686 -36.34 23.19 -4.81
N ASN A 687 -36.34 24.15 -5.74
CA ASN A 687 -37.47 25.09 -5.83
C ASN A 687 -38.74 24.41 -6.33
N ILE A 688 -38.65 23.51 -7.32
CA ILE A 688 -39.82 22.78 -7.82
C ILE A 688 -40.40 21.89 -6.71
N VAL A 689 -39.53 21.20 -5.97
CA VAL A 689 -39.94 20.39 -4.81
C VAL A 689 -40.59 21.26 -3.73
N TYR A 690 -40.08 22.47 -3.48
CA TYR A 690 -40.66 23.44 -2.54
C TYR A 690 -42.00 24.02 -2.99
N SER A 691 -42.11 24.42 -4.26
CA SER A 691 -43.29 25.09 -4.80
C SER A 691 -44.42 24.11 -5.07
N LYS A 692 -44.10 22.87 -5.41
CA LYS A 692 -45.05 21.80 -5.75
C LYS A 692 -45.08 20.67 -4.71
N TRP A 693 -44.62 20.93 -3.48
CA TRP A 693 -44.54 19.92 -2.43
C TRP A 693 -45.87 19.18 -2.24
N GLU A 694 -46.98 19.89 -2.37
CA GLU A 694 -48.34 19.36 -2.31
C GLU A 694 -48.63 18.32 -3.41
N GLU A 695 -48.40 18.70 -4.67
CA GLU A 695 -48.66 17.89 -5.86
C GLU A 695 -47.74 16.65 -5.92
N LEU A 696 -46.52 16.79 -5.40
CA LEU A 696 -45.52 15.74 -5.27
C LEU A 696 -45.86 14.73 -4.17
N GLY A 697 -46.95 14.95 -3.43
CA GLY A 697 -47.44 14.03 -2.40
C GLY A 697 -46.65 14.11 -1.09
N LEU A 698 -46.08 15.28 -0.80
CA LEU A 698 -45.42 15.57 0.49
C LEU A 698 -46.43 16.09 1.56
N GLN A 699 -47.75 15.94 1.33
CA GLN A 699 -48.83 16.31 2.27
C GLN A 699 -49.34 15.16 3.14
N ALA A 700 -49.99 15.48 4.27
CA ALA A 700 -50.90 14.58 4.99
C ALA A 700 -52.01 14.08 4.11
N GLY A 701 -52.28 12.78 4.23
CA GLY A 701 -53.64 12.31 4.12
C GLY A 701 -54.49 13.03 5.19
N THR A 702 -55.42 13.88 4.75
CA THR A 702 -56.42 14.56 5.59
C THR A 702 -57.41 13.54 6.19
N GLY A 703 -56.97 12.79 7.19
CA GLY A 703 -57.74 11.71 7.84
C GLY A 703 -58.67 12.14 8.97
N ARG A 704 -58.96 13.44 9.17
CA ARG A 704 -59.86 13.88 10.27
C ARG A 704 -61.35 13.65 9.98
N SER A 705 -61.76 13.47 8.72
CA SER A 705 -63.17 13.25 8.35
C SER A 705 -63.57 11.76 8.33
N GLY A 706 -62.64 10.84 8.03
CA GLY A 706 -62.90 9.40 7.99
C GLY A 706 -62.91 8.71 9.36
N LEU A 707 -62.05 9.15 10.29
CA LEU A 707 -61.85 8.48 11.59
C LEU A 707 -63.04 8.64 12.55
N ARG A 708 -63.83 9.73 12.41
CA ARG A 708 -65.09 9.91 13.18
C ARG A 708 -66.19 8.91 12.81
N ARG A 709 -66.08 8.24 11.66
CA ARG A 709 -67.06 7.23 11.21
C ARG A 709 -66.71 5.81 11.68
N LEU A 710 -65.43 5.52 11.95
CA LEU A 710 -64.97 4.23 12.50
C LEU A 710 -65.01 4.15 14.04
N LEU A 711 -64.88 5.28 14.75
CA LEU A 711 -64.84 5.32 16.22
C LEU A 711 -66.22 5.28 16.91
N ARG A 712 -67.26 4.73 16.27
CA ARG A 712 -68.60 4.51 16.86
C ARG A 712 -68.94 3.04 17.11
N SER A 713 -67.93 2.19 17.35
CA SER A 713 -68.14 0.82 17.80
C SER A 713 -67.69 0.67 19.26
N PRO A 714 -68.44 -0.02 20.16
CA PRO A 714 -68.22 0.06 21.61
C PRO A 714 -66.97 -0.64 22.17
N CYS A 715 -66.05 -1.16 21.33
CA CYS A 715 -65.02 -2.11 21.78
C CYS A 715 -63.59 -1.56 21.93
N VAL A 716 -63.33 -0.25 21.84
CA VAL A 716 -61.96 0.27 21.95
C VAL A 716 -61.87 1.44 22.93
N VAL A 717 -62.07 1.16 24.21
CA VAL A 717 -61.73 2.08 25.31
C VAL A 717 -60.93 1.31 26.35
N GLN A 718 -59.69 0.95 26.03
CA GLN A 718 -58.78 0.42 27.06
C GLN A 718 -57.28 0.46 26.72
N TYR A 719 -56.76 1.47 26.03
CA TYR A 719 -55.32 1.77 26.11
C TYR A 719 -55.11 3.29 26.06
N GLY A 720 -54.47 3.81 27.10
CA GLY A 720 -54.28 5.23 27.35
C GLY A 720 -53.25 5.90 26.44
N ARG A 721 -53.41 7.22 26.32
CA ARG A 721 -52.48 8.26 25.85
C ARG A 721 -51.43 7.82 24.83
N CYS A 722 -51.72 8.07 23.56
CA CYS A 722 -50.73 8.13 22.49
C CYS A 722 -50.84 9.52 21.83
N ASP A 723 -50.43 10.56 22.54
CA ASP A 723 -50.49 11.97 22.10
C ASP A 723 -49.19 12.48 21.45
N SER A 724 -48.22 11.61 21.17
CA SER A 724 -46.88 12.01 20.68
C SER A 724 -46.40 11.27 19.43
N PHE A 725 -47.27 11.12 18.42
CA PHE A 725 -46.85 10.78 17.05
C PHE A 725 -47.36 11.84 16.07
N LEU A 726 -46.80 13.04 16.16
CA LEU A 726 -46.99 14.10 15.16
C LEU A 726 -46.08 13.81 13.97
N CYS A 727 -46.67 13.50 12.82
CA CYS A 727 -46.00 13.58 11.53
C CYS A 727 -45.76 15.07 11.25
N PHE A 728 -44.52 15.55 11.38
CA PHE A 728 -44.19 16.93 10.99
C PHE A 728 -44.12 16.99 9.47
N GLU A 729 -45.24 17.41 8.89
CA GLU A 729 -45.37 17.78 7.49
C GLU A 729 -45.20 19.29 7.39
N ALA A 730 -44.17 19.69 6.66
CA ALA A 730 -43.87 21.08 6.40
C ALA A 730 -43.36 21.21 4.98
N GLN A 731 -43.68 22.35 4.37
CA GLN A 731 -43.04 22.77 3.13
C GLN A 731 -41.51 22.68 3.29
N PRO A 732 -40.77 22.19 2.28
CA PRO A 732 -39.31 22.11 2.34
C PRO A 732 -38.66 23.41 2.81
N ASP A 733 -37.60 23.31 3.60
CA ASP A 733 -36.90 24.48 4.15
C ASP A 733 -35.38 24.34 3.99
N THR A 734 -34.60 25.21 4.64
CA THR A 734 -33.14 25.17 4.56
C THR A 734 -32.53 23.90 5.18
N GLY A 735 -33.17 23.28 6.18
CA GLY A 735 -32.72 22.04 6.79
C GLY A 735 -33.17 20.80 6.00
N ASP A 736 -34.38 20.85 5.46
CA ASP A 736 -35.06 19.76 4.75
C ASP A 736 -35.50 20.16 3.34
N ASN A 737 -34.52 20.49 2.50
CA ASN A 737 -34.70 20.96 1.12
C ASN A 737 -35.03 19.87 0.08
N GLY A 738 -35.40 18.67 0.54
CA GLY A 738 -35.87 17.55 -0.30
C GLY A 738 -34.81 16.78 -1.09
N VAL A 739 -33.89 17.45 -1.80
CA VAL A 739 -32.85 16.77 -2.61
C VAL A 739 -31.44 17.25 -2.23
N HIS A 740 -30.57 16.29 -1.96
CA HIS A 740 -29.15 16.50 -1.70
C HIS A 740 -28.32 16.16 -2.94
N ALA A 741 -27.25 16.91 -3.17
CA ALA A 741 -26.15 16.50 -4.04
C ALA A 741 -24.83 17.01 -3.46
N SER A 742 -23.75 16.33 -3.80
CA SER A 742 -22.39 16.63 -3.33
C SER A 742 -21.93 18.06 -3.71
N ALA A 743 -21.19 18.73 -2.83
CA ALA A 743 -20.73 20.12 -2.98
C ALA A 743 -19.61 20.29 -4.01
N SER A 744 -18.84 19.24 -4.24
CA SER A 744 -17.72 19.22 -5.18
C SER A 744 -17.49 17.80 -5.68
N PRO A 745 -16.69 17.60 -6.75
CA PRO A 745 -16.26 16.28 -7.15
C PRO A 745 -15.57 15.50 -6.00
N PHE A 746 -14.89 16.20 -5.10
CA PHE A 746 -14.19 15.61 -3.96
C PHE A 746 -15.16 15.11 -2.88
N GLU A 747 -16.15 15.92 -2.51
CA GLU A 747 -17.20 15.46 -1.61
C GLU A 747 -18.02 14.33 -2.27
N ALA A 748 -18.23 14.39 -3.58
CA ALA A 748 -18.94 13.34 -4.29
C ALA A 748 -18.23 11.99 -4.22
N LEU A 749 -16.90 11.98 -4.30
CA LEU A 749 -16.12 10.78 -4.01
C LEU A 749 -16.37 10.30 -2.58
N ALA A 750 -16.23 11.21 -1.61
CA ALA A 750 -16.34 10.87 -0.19
C ALA A 750 -17.70 10.25 0.13
N GLU A 751 -18.76 10.82 -0.44
CA GLU A 751 -20.13 10.33 -0.33
C GLU A 751 -20.31 8.96 -1.00
N ARG A 752 -19.85 8.75 -2.24
CA ARG A 752 -19.95 7.43 -2.89
C ARG A 752 -19.18 6.35 -2.10
N CYS A 753 -18.02 6.68 -1.55
CA CYS A 753 -17.27 5.77 -0.70
C CYS A 753 -18.01 5.43 0.61
N ASN A 754 -18.61 6.44 1.24
CA ASN A 754 -19.36 6.28 2.48
C ASN A 754 -20.67 5.48 2.24
N TRP A 755 -21.53 6.00 1.37
CA TRP A 755 -22.89 5.49 1.13
C TRP A 755 -22.89 4.18 0.32
N LEU A 756 -22.04 4.06 -0.70
CA LEU A 756 -22.06 2.93 -1.64
C LEU A 756 -20.92 1.94 -1.45
N ARG A 757 -19.96 2.22 -0.55
CA ARG A 757 -18.70 1.46 -0.45
C ARG A 757 -17.96 1.42 -1.79
N ALA A 758 -18.11 2.48 -2.59
CA ALA A 758 -17.36 2.64 -3.81
C ALA A 758 -15.86 2.59 -3.50
N SER A 759 -15.12 1.85 -4.31
CA SER A 759 -13.66 1.83 -4.21
C SER A 759 -13.13 3.10 -4.83
N VAL A 760 -12.44 3.91 -4.04
CA VAL A 760 -11.68 5.10 -4.44
C VAL A 760 -10.96 4.89 -5.80
N GLY A 761 -10.22 3.79 -5.97
CA GLY A 761 -9.49 3.51 -7.22
C GLY A 761 -10.33 3.18 -8.48
N ARG A 762 -11.65 2.92 -8.34
CA ARG A 762 -12.58 2.66 -9.46
C ARG A 762 -13.42 3.88 -9.83
N ASP A 763 -13.27 4.96 -9.09
CA ASP A 763 -14.03 6.18 -9.26
C ASP A 763 -13.29 7.15 -10.19
N SER A 764 -14.01 7.80 -11.11
CA SER A 764 -13.43 8.67 -12.14
C SER A 764 -12.73 9.89 -11.54
N PHE A 765 -13.35 10.53 -10.56
CA PHE A 765 -12.76 11.65 -9.82
C PHE A 765 -11.98 11.18 -8.59
N GLY A 766 -12.33 10.00 -8.10
CA GLY A 766 -11.92 9.50 -6.81
C GLY A 766 -10.48 9.09 -6.68
N LYS A 767 -9.62 9.76 -7.43
CA LYS A 767 -8.19 9.65 -7.47
C LYS A 767 -7.54 10.90 -6.83
N ALA A 768 -8.27 11.72 -6.05
CA ALA A 768 -7.76 12.81 -5.19
C ALA A 768 -7.88 12.71 -3.63
N GLY A 769 -8.82 11.95 -3.03
CA GLY A 769 -8.90 11.70 -1.56
C GLY A 769 -10.33 11.71 -1.04
N ASN A 770 -10.58 11.18 0.16
CA ASN A 770 -11.94 11.03 0.71
C ASN A 770 -12.17 11.79 2.04
N GLN A 771 -11.12 12.15 2.78
CA GLN A 771 -11.26 12.78 4.08
C GLN A 771 -11.27 14.30 3.98
N ASP A 772 -11.92 14.97 4.93
CA ASP A 772 -11.93 16.43 5.08
C ASP A 772 -10.95 16.91 6.17
N PRO A 773 -9.62 16.92 5.92
CA PRO A 773 -8.66 17.44 6.87
C PRO A 773 -8.70 18.98 6.94
N LEU A 774 -8.31 19.53 8.09
CA LEU A 774 -7.85 20.91 8.17
C LEU A 774 -6.44 20.98 7.56
N VAL A 775 -6.29 21.75 6.49
CA VAL A 775 -5.01 21.95 5.77
C VAL A 775 -4.53 23.39 5.95
N GLU A 776 -3.21 23.57 6.04
CA GLU A 776 -2.60 24.89 6.11
C GLU A 776 -2.34 25.39 4.69
N PHE A 777 -3.11 26.40 4.26
CA PHE A 777 -3.06 26.94 2.90
C PHE A 777 -3.34 28.44 2.92
N GLU A 778 -2.53 29.22 2.21
CA GLU A 778 -2.63 30.69 2.15
C GLU A 778 -2.62 31.37 3.55
N GLY A 779 -1.79 30.88 4.47
CA GLY A 779 -1.60 31.51 5.79
C GLY A 779 -2.68 31.20 6.82
N GLY A 780 -3.50 30.16 6.64
CA GLY A 780 -4.45 29.70 7.65
C GLY A 780 -4.86 28.23 7.52
N LYS A 781 -5.36 27.64 8.61
CA LYS A 781 -5.96 26.29 8.62
C LYS A 781 -7.40 26.36 8.10
N LYS A 782 -7.70 25.70 6.98
CA LYS A 782 -9.02 25.65 6.33
C LYS A 782 -9.43 24.20 6.08
N SER A 783 -10.74 23.90 6.02
CA SER A 783 -11.23 22.58 5.59
C SER A 783 -10.86 22.35 4.13
N LEU A 784 -10.45 21.12 3.81
CA LEU A 784 -10.14 20.74 2.44
C LEU A 784 -11.40 20.76 1.57
N PHE A 785 -12.54 20.32 2.10
CA PHE A 785 -13.81 20.33 1.39
C PHE A 785 -14.24 21.77 1.08
N ASP A 786 -14.14 22.69 2.05
CA ASP A 786 -14.42 24.12 1.85
C ASP A 786 -13.53 24.73 0.75
N LEU A 787 -12.26 24.31 0.68
CA LEU A 787 -11.34 24.77 -0.37
C LEU A 787 -11.71 24.25 -1.75
N MET A 788 -12.45 23.15 -1.86
CA MET A 788 -12.82 22.50 -3.13
C MET A 788 -14.28 22.72 -3.52
N GLU A 789 -15.08 23.40 -2.70
CA GLU A 789 -16.51 23.64 -2.95
C GLU A 789 -16.73 24.37 -4.28
N ASP A 790 -17.73 23.90 -5.04
CA ASP A 790 -18.18 24.46 -6.32
C ASP A 790 -17.11 24.52 -7.44
N LEU A 791 -15.94 23.91 -7.24
CA LEU A 791 -14.88 23.78 -8.24
C LEU A 791 -15.13 22.59 -9.17
N ASP A 792 -14.76 22.76 -10.43
CA ASP A 792 -14.75 21.66 -11.39
C ASP A 792 -13.60 20.68 -11.06
N GLY A 793 -13.72 19.45 -11.55
CA GLY A 793 -12.73 18.39 -11.27
C GLY A 793 -11.29 18.78 -11.60
N SER A 794 -11.08 19.47 -12.73
CA SER A 794 -9.74 19.94 -13.12
C SER A 794 -9.16 21.00 -12.16
N GLU A 795 -10.02 21.85 -11.59
CA GLU A 795 -9.65 22.90 -10.64
C GLU A 795 -9.41 22.31 -9.26
N CYS A 796 -10.24 21.36 -8.83
CA CYS A 796 -10.02 20.58 -7.62
C CYS A 796 -8.65 19.88 -7.65
N LEU A 797 -8.28 19.24 -8.77
CA LEU A 797 -7.00 18.55 -8.91
C LEU A 797 -5.80 19.54 -8.87
N LYS A 798 -5.91 20.68 -9.55
CA LYS A 798 -4.88 21.75 -9.50
C LYS A 798 -4.72 22.31 -8.08
N LYS A 799 -5.84 22.59 -7.42
CA LYS A 799 -5.83 23.15 -6.07
C LYS A 799 -5.34 22.13 -5.05
N ALA A 800 -5.66 20.85 -5.21
CA ALA A 800 -5.13 19.77 -4.38
C ALA A 800 -3.61 19.64 -4.53
N ALA A 801 -3.09 19.75 -5.76
CA ALA A 801 -1.66 19.78 -6.02
C ALA A 801 -0.98 21.00 -5.37
N ALA A 802 -1.61 22.18 -5.43
CA ALA A 802 -1.10 23.40 -4.80
C ALA A 802 -1.11 23.31 -3.26
N ILE A 803 -2.18 22.78 -2.66
CA ILE A 803 -2.28 22.55 -1.21
C ILE A 803 -1.19 21.57 -0.76
N ALA A 804 -1.01 20.47 -1.50
CA ALA A 804 0.03 19.48 -1.21
C ALA A 804 1.45 20.08 -1.32
N ALA A 805 1.68 21.01 -2.26
CA ALA A 805 2.95 21.71 -2.40
C ALA A 805 3.20 22.77 -1.30
N ALA A 806 2.15 23.43 -0.83
CA ALA A 806 2.24 24.48 0.20
C ALA A 806 2.32 23.92 1.64
N SER A 807 1.71 22.76 1.87
CA SER A 807 1.72 22.07 3.16
C SER A 807 3.12 21.46 3.42
N LYS A 808 4.04 22.23 4.02
CA LYS A 808 5.33 21.72 4.54
C LYS A 808 5.15 20.78 5.76
N VAL A 809 4.19 19.86 5.75
CA VAL A 809 3.77 19.15 6.95
C VAL A 809 4.43 17.77 7.02
N THR A 810 5.47 17.68 7.84
CA THR A 810 6.10 16.42 8.31
C THR A 810 5.32 15.74 9.43
N ASP A 811 4.29 16.36 10.01
CA ASP A 811 3.57 15.86 11.18
C ASP A 811 2.11 15.47 10.86
N TRP A 812 1.92 14.23 10.38
CA TRP A 812 0.62 13.55 10.39
C TRP A 812 0.67 12.21 11.15
N CYS A 813 1.76 11.93 11.87
CA CYS A 813 1.96 10.67 12.59
C CYS A 813 1.46 10.66 14.04
N HIS A 814 0.92 11.76 14.59
CA HIS A 814 0.49 11.82 15.99
C HIS A 814 -1.04 11.88 16.14
N ALA A 815 -1.73 10.77 15.87
CA ALA A 815 -3.08 10.53 16.40
C ALA A 815 -3.48 9.04 16.52
N LEU A 816 -2.57 8.10 16.32
CA LEU A 816 -2.79 6.67 16.58
C LEU A 816 -1.53 6.05 17.20
N PRO A 817 -1.65 5.11 18.17
CA PRO A 817 -0.49 4.48 18.79
C PRO A 817 0.30 3.66 17.76
N ALA A 818 1.62 3.92 17.70
CA ALA A 818 2.62 3.34 16.80
C ALA A 818 2.83 1.82 17.05
N PRO A 819 3.58 1.06 16.22
CA PRO A 819 4.81 1.44 15.51
C PRO A 819 4.68 1.35 13.99
N ASP A 820 5.42 2.19 13.25
CA ASP A 820 6.02 1.95 11.92
C ASP A 820 6.56 3.29 11.38
N CYS A 821 7.77 3.64 11.82
CA CYS A 821 8.45 4.89 11.46
C CYS A 821 9.35 4.68 10.24
N SER A 822 8.98 5.23 9.09
CA SER A 822 9.89 5.51 7.96
C SER A 822 9.32 6.63 7.10
N LEU A 823 9.50 7.88 7.55
CA LEU A 823 9.10 9.09 6.83
C LEU A 823 10.22 10.12 6.87
N LEU A 824 11.21 9.97 5.99
CA LEU A 824 12.15 11.02 5.60
C LEU A 824 12.74 10.64 4.23
N GLY A 825 12.10 11.11 3.16
CA GLY A 825 12.52 10.83 1.78
C GLY A 825 11.62 11.45 0.71
N ILE A 826 10.93 12.54 1.02
CA ILE A 826 9.99 13.21 0.11
C ILE A 826 10.47 14.66 -0.06
N PHE A 827 10.48 15.15 -1.30
CA PHE A 827 10.84 16.50 -1.78
C PHE A 827 12.29 16.79 -2.19
N ARG A 828 12.79 16.06 -3.19
CA ARG A 828 13.74 16.61 -4.19
C ARG A 828 13.52 15.96 -5.57
N SER A 829 12.53 16.42 -6.34
CA SER A 829 12.54 16.41 -7.82
C SER A 829 11.18 16.77 -8.42
N LEU A 830 10.98 18.04 -8.78
CA LEU A 830 10.08 18.44 -9.87
C LEU A 830 10.80 19.53 -10.70
N PRO A 831 10.92 19.38 -12.03
CA PRO A 831 11.55 20.39 -12.89
C PRO A 831 10.53 21.36 -13.52
N ASN A 832 11.01 22.59 -13.73
CA ASN A 832 10.63 23.64 -14.69
C ASN A 832 9.60 24.71 -14.28
N CYS A 833 10.13 25.83 -13.78
CA CYS A 833 9.71 27.16 -14.21
C CYS A 833 10.83 27.73 -15.11
N SER A 834 10.61 27.77 -16.42
CA SER A 834 11.51 28.38 -17.39
C SER A 834 11.09 29.82 -17.67
N SER A 835 11.67 30.77 -16.94
CA SER A 835 11.76 32.16 -17.38
C SER A 835 12.97 32.83 -16.71
N SER A 836 13.84 33.34 -17.55
CA SER A 836 15.12 34.02 -17.28
C SER A 836 15.00 35.20 -16.30
N TRP A 837 15.21 34.98 -15.00
CA TRP A 837 15.41 36.05 -13.99
C TRP A 837 16.29 35.61 -12.78
N CYS A 838 17.28 34.72 -12.95
CA CYS A 838 18.27 34.42 -11.91
C CYS A 838 19.69 34.32 -12.48
N LEU A 839 20.31 35.49 -12.67
CA LEU A 839 21.75 35.66 -12.81
C LEU A 839 22.18 36.66 -11.72
N ALA A 840 22.57 36.13 -10.55
CA ALA A 840 23.57 36.72 -9.64
C ALA A 840 23.76 35.79 -8.43
N LEU A 841 25.02 35.54 -8.08
CA LEU A 841 25.50 34.89 -6.84
C LEU A 841 25.49 33.35 -6.78
N VAL A 842 26.20 32.72 -7.71
CA VAL A 842 27.16 31.66 -7.36
C VAL A 842 28.45 31.91 -8.15
N SER A 843 29.43 32.52 -7.48
CA SER A 843 30.86 32.46 -7.83
C SER A 843 31.65 33.27 -6.81
N VAL A 844 32.01 32.66 -5.68
CA VAL A 844 33.39 32.57 -5.17
C VAL A 844 33.36 31.45 -4.13
N VAL A 845 34.01 30.34 -4.48
CA VAL A 845 34.37 29.26 -3.57
C VAL A 845 35.81 29.53 -3.11
N ASP A 846 36.05 29.24 -1.83
CA ASP A 846 37.33 29.01 -1.15
C ASP A 846 38.31 30.17 -0.94
N GLY A 847 38.66 30.35 0.34
CA GLY A 847 39.90 31.00 0.74
C GLY A 847 39.92 31.46 2.19
N ALA A 848 40.84 30.85 2.96
CA ALA A 848 41.39 31.32 4.24
C ALA A 848 40.58 31.07 5.52
N GLY A 849 41.15 30.22 6.38
CA GLY A 849 40.95 30.33 7.81
C GLY A 849 41.73 31.53 8.36
N GLU A 850 41.26 32.05 9.48
CA GLU A 850 42.05 32.66 10.55
C GLU A 850 41.13 33.01 11.72
N GLU A 851 41.75 33.09 12.89
CA GLU A 851 41.19 33.34 14.22
C GLU A 851 40.33 34.61 14.31
N PHE A 852 39.23 34.55 15.08
CA PHE A 852 38.71 35.60 15.99
C PHE A 852 37.59 34.89 16.80
N GLY A 853 37.58 34.81 18.13
CA GLY A 853 38.11 35.72 19.13
C GLY A 853 36.94 36.45 19.80
N GLY A 854 36.40 35.86 20.87
CA GLY A 854 35.68 36.55 21.95
C GLY A 854 34.26 37.07 21.69
N GLY A 855 33.39 36.92 22.69
CA GLY A 855 32.15 37.69 22.79
C GLY A 855 30.97 36.92 23.37
N GLU A 856 30.94 36.82 24.69
CA GLU A 856 29.81 36.37 25.50
C GLU A 856 28.50 37.07 25.14
N GLN A 857 27.38 36.33 25.12
CA GLN A 857 26.23 36.71 25.94
C GLN A 857 25.27 35.53 26.17
N GLU A 858 24.83 35.46 27.42
CA GLU A 858 24.32 34.32 28.14
C GLU A 858 22.88 33.94 27.78
N CYS A 859 22.56 32.64 27.85
CA CYS A 859 21.24 32.15 28.24
C CYS A 859 21.43 30.94 29.17
N PRO A 860 20.90 30.95 30.40
CA PRO A 860 21.30 30.03 31.45
C PRO A 860 20.57 28.68 31.41
N TRP A 861 21.36 27.63 31.59
CA TRP A 861 20.95 26.31 32.10
C TRP A 861 20.46 26.42 33.54
N TRP A 862 19.56 25.53 34.02
CA TRP A 862 19.72 24.76 35.27
C TRP A 862 18.78 23.53 35.29
N TRP A 863 19.23 22.50 35.99
CA TRP A 863 18.88 21.08 35.96
C TRP A 863 17.94 20.63 37.11
N LEU A 864 17.22 19.52 36.85
CA LEU A 864 16.76 18.39 37.72
C LEU A 864 16.15 18.59 39.13
N GLY A 865 15.03 17.88 39.37
CA GLY A 865 14.63 17.36 40.68
C GLY A 865 13.33 16.52 40.65
N PRO A 866 13.13 15.50 41.53
CA PRO A 866 12.49 14.22 41.17
C PRO A 866 11.14 13.91 41.89
N GLY A 867 10.40 12.94 41.36
CA GLY A 867 9.42 12.16 42.14
C GLY A 867 8.07 11.97 41.46
N TRP A 868 7.77 10.74 41.05
CA TRP A 868 6.59 9.95 41.48
C TRP A 868 6.65 8.58 40.80
N GLN A 869 6.87 7.54 41.60
CA GLN A 869 6.61 6.15 41.24
C GLN A 869 5.11 5.88 41.36
N VAL A 870 4.46 5.36 40.32
CA VAL A 870 3.22 4.56 40.48
C VAL A 870 3.21 3.39 39.48
N GLY A 871 3.38 2.18 40.02
CA GLY A 871 2.56 1.00 39.77
C GLY A 871 2.39 0.45 38.35
N LYS A 872 3.15 -0.62 38.04
CA LYS A 872 2.65 -1.72 37.20
C LYS A 872 1.47 -2.40 37.90
N GLY A 873 0.27 -2.39 37.31
CA GLY A 873 -0.84 -3.22 37.76
C GLY A 873 -2.19 -2.89 37.11
N MET A 874 -2.80 -3.92 36.50
CA MET A 874 -4.22 -4.04 36.13
C MET A 874 -4.77 -3.17 34.99
N LEU A 875 -4.90 -3.78 33.81
CA LEU A 875 -6.19 -3.90 33.08
C LEU A 875 -6.02 -4.89 31.92
N ARG A 876 -6.11 -6.18 32.28
CA ARG A 876 -6.68 -7.22 31.43
C ARG A 876 -8.14 -7.30 31.83
N GLU A 877 -9.06 -6.92 30.95
CA GLU A 877 -10.36 -7.55 30.68
C GLU A 877 -11.25 -6.60 29.85
N GLN A 878 -11.79 -7.15 28.76
CA GLN A 878 -12.89 -6.61 27.93
C GLN A 878 -12.61 -5.37 27.06
N LEU A 879 -11.95 -5.59 25.91
CA LEU A 879 -12.51 -5.43 24.56
C LEU A 879 -11.50 -5.90 23.50
#